data_AF-A0A9Q1H797-F1
#
_entry.id   AF-A0A9Q1H797-F1
#
_cell.length_a   1.000
_cell.length_b   1.000
_cell.length_c   1.000
_cell.angle_alpha   90.00
_cell.angle_beta   90.00
_cell.angle_gamma   90.00
#
_symmetry.space_group_name_H-M   'P 1'
#
loop_
_entity.id
_entity.type
_entity.pdbx_description
1 polymer ?
#
loop_
_entity_poly.entity_id
_entity_poly.type
_entity_poly.pdbx_seq_one_letter_code
_entity_poly.pdbx_strand_id
1 'polypeptide(L)'
;MECSEGFYANNASDSCIPCDEGFYCPFNGTADPIICADGFYASGTGNTECTECSAGYFCTVTMETPCSAGTYSNKGATACSECPGGYECPGGGASLSECILGTYAYNGSSSCSDCDEGHYCPVNGTVEPIICPEGFFANTTGFTMCSECTEGYFCTPTTQTACDPGYHSFTGATNCYPCDGGLACPGGGSPPEECLEGYYATNGSASCEPCEVGHYCPLNGTGEPIQCPDGHYANTTGAAVCTLCPEGSYCTSTMVSACTGGYYSFAGAQVCEPCPGGYECVGGSLPGICTSGYYAPNGSDSCIQCEPGYECPLNGLSTPERCPLGTYASSPGQDACDHCTSGNYCNATKEIPCDEGFYSYADATSCLLCPGGHNCNGGSLPVECPEGTYANNGSTVCTSCDIGFYCPVNGTVEPIQCPEGYYANSTGSLECSQCSEGFYCSPVDMTPCDPGYYSLAGQSSCEVCPGGYECPGASAASICTKGFRCPTTDAEPVPCNSGEYAGAGSTSCEPCPEGSYSFGRNESCDLCPSGYSCINPGDVPVLCDDGYYSPEGNPFCLLCPAGYSCSINTTTSCTSGWYSPLGNSTCQICPPGFACPSPELLPVSCPDGTTTNGTQGAVECTDCPVGSYCSDPSLDSQPCSSGYYSLTGSTTCTECPAGYECPTTDQSPIACTPGLYSTGLQTACTECAAGYACPSTTDGSEAYTCPSGEYSILCIYECVHNWLYFHLKEYRIQGNL
;
A
#
# COMPACT_ATOMS: atom_id res chain seq x y z
N MET A 1 136.02 -93.37 -119.61
CA MET A 1 136.80 -94.05 -118.55
C MET A 1 135.85 -94.35 -117.41
N GLU A 2 136.07 -95.40 -116.62
CA GLU A 2 135.15 -95.75 -115.51
C GLU A 2 135.67 -95.13 -114.22
N CYS A 3 134.89 -94.23 -113.61
CA CYS A 3 135.25 -93.48 -112.40
C CYS A 3 134.65 -94.12 -111.14
N SER A 4 135.34 -94.04 -110.02
CA SER A 4 134.83 -94.55 -108.74
C SER A 4 133.66 -93.71 -108.21
N GLU A 5 132.84 -94.29 -107.33
CA GLU A 5 131.78 -93.59 -106.58
C GLU A 5 132.27 -92.25 -106.02
N GLY A 6 131.39 -91.24 -106.07
CA GLY A 6 131.71 -89.84 -105.75
C GLY A 6 132.29 -89.05 -106.92
N PHE A 7 132.64 -89.69 -108.04
CA PHE A 7 133.18 -89.05 -109.23
C PHE A 7 132.42 -89.46 -110.51
N TYR A 8 132.37 -88.57 -111.48
CA TYR A 8 131.76 -88.79 -112.79
C TYR A 8 132.74 -88.43 -113.92
N ALA A 9 132.52 -88.97 -115.12
CA ALA A 9 133.27 -88.59 -116.31
C ALA A 9 132.33 -88.61 -117.52
N ASN A 10 132.11 -87.45 -118.13
CA ASN A 10 131.35 -87.36 -119.38
C ASN A 10 132.21 -87.80 -120.57
N ASN A 11 131.59 -88.09 -121.72
CA ASN A 11 132.27 -88.59 -122.92
C ASN A 11 133.37 -87.66 -123.50
N ALA A 12 133.56 -86.46 -122.93
CA ALA A 12 134.56 -85.49 -123.32
C ALA A 12 135.66 -85.26 -122.27
N SER A 13 135.63 -85.96 -121.11
CA SER A 13 136.60 -85.75 -120.03
C SER A 13 137.70 -86.81 -120.02
N ASP A 14 138.97 -86.38 -119.96
CA ASP A 14 140.14 -87.27 -119.84
C ASP A 14 140.45 -87.69 -118.38
N SER A 15 139.68 -87.21 -117.39
CA SER A 15 139.85 -87.50 -115.95
C SER A 15 138.53 -87.46 -115.17
N CYS A 16 138.41 -88.26 -114.12
CA CYS A 16 137.24 -88.29 -113.23
C CYS A 16 137.08 -86.99 -112.43
N ILE A 17 135.89 -86.37 -112.51
CA ILE A 17 135.52 -85.12 -111.82
C ILE A 17 134.70 -85.47 -110.57
N PRO A 18 135.02 -84.95 -109.37
CA PRO A 18 134.21 -85.18 -108.18
C PRO A 18 132.84 -84.52 -108.32
N CYS A 19 131.80 -85.10 -107.73
CA CYS A 19 130.45 -84.56 -107.82
C CYS A 19 130.29 -83.38 -106.87
N ASP A 20 129.95 -82.21 -107.42
CA ASP A 20 129.88 -80.94 -106.69
C ASP A 20 128.79 -80.94 -105.61
N GLU A 21 128.83 -79.95 -104.71
CA GLU A 21 127.84 -79.78 -103.66
C GLU A 21 126.40 -79.73 -104.22
N GLY A 22 125.49 -80.37 -103.52
CA GLY A 22 124.10 -80.60 -103.95
C GLY A 22 123.92 -81.71 -104.97
N PHE A 23 124.99 -82.37 -105.41
CA PHE A 23 124.94 -83.55 -106.27
C PHE A 23 125.67 -84.74 -105.65
N TYR A 24 125.25 -85.95 -106.02
CA TYR A 24 125.87 -87.19 -105.60
C TYR A 24 126.01 -88.18 -106.77
N CYS A 25 127.01 -89.05 -106.67
CA CYS A 25 127.38 -90.04 -107.68
C CYS A 25 127.52 -91.41 -107.02
N PRO A 26 126.41 -92.17 -106.91
CA PRO A 26 126.32 -93.33 -106.04
C PRO A 26 126.94 -94.59 -106.61
N PHE A 27 127.29 -94.62 -107.90
CA PHE A 27 127.77 -95.83 -108.57
C PHE A 27 129.06 -95.58 -109.35
N ASN A 28 129.90 -96.61 -109.46
CA ASN A 28 131.05 -96.60 -110.37
C ASN A 28 130.58 -96.39 -111.82
N GLY A 29 131.20 -95.47 -112.54
CA GLY A 29 130.85 -95.12 -113.92
C GLY A 29 129.65 -94.18 -114.08
N THR A 30 129.27 -93.44 -113.03
CA THR A 30 128.21 -92.42 -113.11
C THR A 30 128.53 -91.43 -114.24
N ALA A 31 127.59 -91.29 -115.19
CA ALA A 31 127.80 -90.46 -116.39
C ALA A 31 127.51 -88.97 -116.11
N ASP A 32 126.47 -88.68 -115.33
CA ASP A 32 126.04 -87.34 -114.93
C ASP A 32 125.71 -87.30 -113.42
N PRO A 33 126.12 -86.27 -112.67
CA PRO A 33 125.81 -86.14 -111.24
C PRO A 33 124.30 -85.99 -110.97
N ILE A 34 123.80 -86.66 -109.92
CA ILE A 34 122.37 -86.63 -109.55
C ILE A 34 122.15 -85.58 -108.46
N ILE A 35 121.20 -84.66 -108.63
CA ILE A 35 120.89 -83.63 -107.61
C ILE A 35 120.18 -84.26 -106.40
N CYS A 36 120.47 -83.75 -105.20
CA CYS A 36 119.72 -84.12 -104.00
C CYS A 36 118.24 -83.71 -104.12
N ALA A 37 117.35 -84.58 -103.65
CA ALA A 37 115.93 -84.27 -103.54
C ALA A 37 115.67 -83.24 -102.43
N ASP A 38 114.56 -82.50 -102.53
CA ASP A 38 114.12 -81.57 -101.48
C ASP A 38 114.09 -82.26 -100.10
N GLY A 39 114.62 -81.57 -99.09
CA GLY A 39 114.79 -82.13 -97.74
C GLY A 39 116.07 -82.95 -97.55
N PHE A 40 116.90 -83.10 -98.58
CA PHE A 40 118.24 -83.69 -98.52
C PHE A 40 119.30 -82.71 -99.03
N TYR A 41 120.50 -82.79 -98.47
CA TYR A 41 121.63 -81.97 -98.88
C TYR A 41 122.89 -82.81 -99.05
N ALA A 42 123.80 -82.34 -99.90
CA ALA A 42 125.13 -82.91 -100.05
C ALA A 42 126.16 -81.78 -99.97
N SER A 43 126.88 -81.70 -98.85
CA SER A 43 127.84 -80.63 -98.60
C SER A 43 129.26 -81.05 -99.00
N GLY A 44 129.95 -80.21 -99.77
CA GLY A 44 131.29 -80.51 -100.30
C GLY A 44 131.27 -81.29 -101.62
N THR A 45 132.45 -81.67 -102.12
CA THR A 45 132.61 -82.39 -103.40
C THR A 45 132.93 -83.87 -103.20
N GLY A 46 132.46 -84.75 -104.07
CA GLY A 46 132.75 -86.19 -104.02
C GLY A 46 131.65 -87.03 -103.38
N ASN A 47 130.42 -86.51 -103.25
CA ASN A 47 129.37 -87.16 -102.47
C ASN A 47 128.86 -88.43 -103.16
N THR A 48 128.70 -89.51 -102.37
CA THR A 48 128.14 -90.79 -102.83
C THR A 48 126.66 -90.93 -102.49
N GLU A 49 126.12 -90.09 -101.60
CA GLU A 49 124.72 -90.02 -101.20
C GLU A 49 124.37 -88.62 -100.68
N CYS A 50 123.08 -88.30 -100.59
CA CYS A 50 122.60 -87.07 -99.94
C CYS A 50 122.15 -87.35 -98.51
N THR A 51 122.45 -86.43 -97.60
CA THR A 51 122.08 -86.50 -96.18
C THR A 51 120.71 -85.86 -95.97
N GLU A 52 119.81 -86.54 -95.26
CA GLU A 52 118.49 -86.00 -94.93
C GLU A 52 118.60 -84.89 -93.88
N CYS A 53 117.82 -83.82 -94.04
CA CYS A 53 117.78 -82.72 -93.09
C CYS A 53 117.32 -83.18 -91.70
N SER A 54 118.07 -82.83 -90.66
CA SER A 54 117.73 -83.08 -89.26
C SER A 54 116.58 -82.20 -88.82
N ALA A 55 115.76 -82.72 -87.89
CA ALA A 55 114.66 -81.95 -87.34
C ALA A 55 115.19 -80.73 -86.55
N GLY A 56 114.55 -79.57 -86.70
CA GLY A 56 115.03 -78.29 -86.16
C GLY A 56 115.91 -77.47 -87.10
N TYR A 57 116.19 -78.02 -88.28
CA TYR A 57 116.89 -77.36 -89.37
C TYR A 57 116.04 -77.40 -90.63
N PHE A 58 116.32 -76.48 -91.55
CA PHE A 58 115.81 -76.55 -92.91
C PHE A 58 116.99 -76.60 -93.88
N CYS A 59 116.86 -77.40 -94.91
CA CYS A 59 117.94 -77.64 -95.85
C CYS A 59 117.62 -77.10 -97.22
N THR A 60 118.64 -76.48 -97.82
CA THR A 60 118.74 -76.33 -99.27
C THR A 60 119.60 -77.48 -99.79
N VAL A 61 119.56 -77.77 -101.10
CA VAL A 61 120.29 -78.93 -101.68
C VAL A 61 121.79 -78.95 -101.34
N THR A 62 122.41 -77.84 -100.96
CA THR A 62 123.85 -77.76 -100.60
C THR A 62 124.14 -77.72 -99.09
N MET A 63 123.21 -77.28 -98.23
CA MET A 63 123.49 -76.99 -96.82
C MET A 63 122.26 -77.01 -95.92
N GLU A 64 122.48 -77.35 -94.65
CA GLU A 64 121.51 -77.38 -93.55
C GLU A 64 121.62 -76.13 -92.64
N THR A 65 120.51 -75.44 -92.34
CA THR A 65 120.46 -74.20 -91.53
C THR A 65 119.47 -74.33 -90.36
N PRO A 66 119.82 -73.93 -89.11
CA PRO A 66 118.93 -74.06 -87.96
C PRO A 66 117.74 -73.09 -88.01
N CYS A 67 116.60 -73.53 -87.49
CA CYS A 67 115.43 -72.67 -87.30
C CYS A 67 115.65 -71.64 -86.19
N SER A 68 115.27 -70.38 -86.45
CA SER A 68 115.31 -69.30 -85.48
C SER A 68 114.25 -69.48 -84.38
N ALA A 69 114.45 -68.84 -83.23
CA ALA A 69 113.47 -68.82 -82.15
C ALA A 69 112.08 -68.36 -82.67
N GLY A 70 111.01 -68.99 -82.16
CA GLY A 70 109.65 -68.82 -82.65
C GLY A 70 109.27 -69.66 -83.87
N THR A 71 110.19 -70.50 -84.38
CA THR A 71 109.93 -71.43 -85.50
C THR A 71 110.44 -72.85 -85.20
N TYR A 72 109.84 -73.86 -85.82
CA TYR A 72 110.21 -75.27 -85.68
C TYR A 72 110.22 -75.97 -87.05
N SER A 73 110.93 -77.09 -87.16
CA SER A 73 110.88 -77.94 -88.36
C SER A 73 110.99 -79.42 -88.01
N ASN A 74 110.32 -80.25 -88.82
CA ASN A 74 110.46 -81.71 -88.74
C ASN A 74 111.63 -82.19 -89.62
N LYS A 75 112.00 -83.46 -89.51
CA LYS A 75 113.04 -84.08 -90.35
C LYS A 75 112.70 -83.92 -91.85
N GLY A 76 113.69 -83.60 -92.68
CA GLY A 76 113.53 -83.39 -94.12
C GLY A 76 112.88 -82.07 -94.52
N ALA A 77 112.79 -81.07 -93.63
CA ALA A 77 112.15 -79.79 -93.93
C ALA A 77 113.00 -78.90 -94.85
N THR A 78 112.31 -78.19 -95.76
CA THR A 78 112.91 -77.16 -96.64
C THR A 78 112.67 -75.73 -96.16
N ALA A 79 111.81 -75.56 -95.14
CA ALA A 79 111.58 -74.30 -94.43
C ALA A 79 111.12 -74.56 -92.99
N CYS A 80 111.30 -73.57 -92.10
CA CYS A 80 110.77 -73.62 -90.74
C CYS A 80 109.32 -73.14 -90.71
N SER A 81 108.48 -73.82 -89.91
CA SER A 81 107.10 -73.43 -89.63
C SER A 81 107.03 -72.56 -88.38
N GLU A 82 106.06 -71.64 -88.31
CA GLU A 82 105.79 -70.87 -87.09
C GLU A 82 105.41 -71.79 -85.93
N CYS A 83 105.89 -71.46 -84.73
CA CYS A 83 105.54 -72.19 -83.52
C CYS A 83 104.02 -72.13 -83.30
N PRO A 84 103.30 -73.25 -83.17
CA PRO A 84 101.88 -73.25 -82.86
C PRO A 84 101.63 -72.58 -81.50
N GLY A 85 100.56 -71.80 -81.39
CA GLY A 85 100.13 -71.19 -80.14
C GLY A 85 99.95 -72.23 -79.03
N GLY A 86 100.28 -71.86 -77.81
CA GLY A 86 100.35 -72.74 -76.64
C GLY A 86 101.66 -73.52 -76.52
N TYR A 87 102.60 -73.37 -77.46
CA TYR A 87 103.91 -74.00 -77.40
C TYR A 87 105.02 -72.95 -77.46
N GLU A 88 106.14 -73.25 -76.80
CA GLU A 88 107.36 -72.47 -76.92
C GLU A 88 108.39 -73.14 -77.82
N CYS A 89 109.03 -72.33 -78.65
CA CYS A 89 110.09 -72.72 -79.56
C CYS A 89 111.35 -71.85 -79.32
N PRO A 90 112.26 -72.24 -78.40
CA PRO A 90 113.43 -71.43 -78.02
C PRO A 90 114.49 -71.27 -79.13
N GLY A 91 114.33 -71.96 -80.27
CA GLY A 91 115.24 -71.93 -81.43
C GLY A 91 116.29 -73.05 -81.41
N GLY A 92 116.77 -73.47 -82.59
CA GLY A 92 117.86 -74.45 -82.74
C GLY A 92 117.47 -75.94 -82.63
N GLY A 93 116.19 -76.32 -82.74
CA GLY A 93 115.76 -77.72 -82.63
C GLY A 93 114.27 -77.96 -82.97
N ALA A 94 113.88 -79.23 -83.12
CA ALA A 94 112.50 -79.68 -83.40
C ALA A 94 111.58 -79.75 -82.16
N SER A 95 112.05 -79.28 -81.01
CA SER A 95 111.38 -79.48 -79.73
C SER A 95 110.29 -78.43 -79.52
N LEU A 96 109.04 -78.84 -79.71
CA LEU A 96 107.85 -78.15 -79.22
C LEU A 96 107.68 -78.46 -77.73
N SER A 97 107.68 -77.44 -76.87
CA SER A 97 107.35 -77.58 -75.44
C SER A 97 106.01 -76.91 -75.18
N GLU A 98 105.06 -77.65 -74.61
CA GLU A 98 103.72 -77.13 -74.30
C GLU A 98 103.79 -76.20 -73.08
N CYS A 99 103.18 -75.01 -73.19
CA CYS A 99 103.08 -74.08 -72.07
C CYS A 99 102.25 -74.70 -70.95
N ILE A 100 102.81 -74.71 -69.74
CA ILE A 100 102.14 -75.27 -68.56
C ILE A 100 101.00 -74.35 -68.09
N LEU A 101 100.08 -74.90 -67.29
CA LEU A 101 99.05 -74.15 -66.57
C LEU A 101 99.61 -72.85 -65.98
N GLY A 102 98.88 -71.74 -66.11
CA GLY A 102 99.33 -70.43 -65.64
C GLY A 102 100.20 -69.66 -66.64
N THR A 103 100.58 -70.29 -67.77
CA THR A 103 101.35 -69.65 -68.84
C THR A 103 100.66 -69.77 -70.20
N TYR A 104 100.92 -68.84 -71.10
CA TYR A 104 100.39 -68.81 -72.46
C TYR A 104 101.47 -68.49 -73.50
N ALA A 105 101.19 -68.81 -74.76
CA ALA A 105 102.02 -68.45 -75.90
C ALA A 105 101.14 -68.20 -77.14
N TYR A 106 101.24 -67.01 -77.73
CA TYR A 106 100.65 -66.74 -79.05
C TYR A 106 101.41 -67.51 -80.14
N ASN A 107 100.85 -67.61 -81.35
CA ASN A 107 101.57 -68.19 -82.50
C ASN A 107 102.91 -67.47 -82.73
N GLY A 108 103.98 -68.24 -82.96
CA GLY A 108 105.33 -67.74 -83.18
C GLY A 108 106.11 -67.40 -81.90
N SER A 109 105.59 -67.70 -80.70
CA SER A 109 106.28 -67.39 -79.45
C SER A 109 107.53 -68.25 -79.23
N SER A 110 108.61 -67.62 -78.80
CA SER A 110 109.86 -68.32 -78.46
C SER A 110 109.88 -68.89 -77.05
N SER A 111 108.98 -68.43 -76.17
CA SER A 111 108.89 -68.79 -74.75
C SER A 111 107.46 -68.62 -74.26
N CYS A 112 107.06 -69.40 -73.25
CA CYS A 112 105.79 -69.21 -72.56
C CYS A 112 105.85 -67.95 -71.66
N SER A 113 104.77 -67.18 -71.63
CA SER A 113 104.62 -66.00 -70.75
C SER A 113 103.61 -66.32 -69.65
N ASP A 114 103.85 -65.84 -68.43
CA ASP A 114 102.87 -65.97 -67.36
C ASP A 114 101.57 -65.24 -67.72
N CYS A 115 100.43 -65.81 -67.36
CA CYS A 115 99.15 -65.11 -67.48
C CYS A 115 99.20 -63.81 -66.66
N ASP A 116 98.97 -62.67 -67.32
CA ASP A 116 99.01 -61.35 -66.68
C ASP A 116 97.90 -61.20 -65.63
N GLU A 117 98.05 -60.23 -64.72
CA GLU A 117 96.99 -59.86 -63.77
C GLU A 117 95.66 -59.63 -64.52
N GLY A 118 94.56 -60.08 -63.92
CA GLY A 118 93.24 -60.07 -64.52
C GLY A 118 92.93 -61.19 -65.50
N HIS A 119 93.88 -62.09 -65.76
CA HIS A 119 93.69 -63.22 -66.65
C HIS A 119 94.09 -64.55 -65.99
N TYR A 120 93.55 -65.66 -66.51
CA TYR A 120 93.89 -67.01 -66.08
C TYR A 120 94.11 -67.95 -67.28
N CYS A 121 95.01 -68.90 -67.08
CA CYS A 121 95.45 -69.88 -68.08
C CYS A 121 95.13 -71.28 -67.53
N PRO A 122 93.91 -71.80 -67.73
CA PRO A 122 93.40 -72.97 -67.00
C PRO A 122 93.91 -74.31 -67.51
N VAL A 123 94.51 -74.34 -68.70
CA VAL A 123 94.93 -75.57 -69.38
C VAL A 123 96.36 -75.43 -69.90
N ASN A 124 97.04 -76.56 -70.04
CA ASN A 124 98.30 -76.58 -70.78
C ASN A 124 98.01 -76.20 -72.24
N GLY A 125 98.97 -75.52 -72.88
CA GLY A 125 98.81 -75.06 -74.25
C GLY A 125 97.87 -73.86 -74.42
N THR A 126 97.69 -73.03 -73.38
CA THR A 126 96.86 -71.82 -73.49
C THR A 126 97.45 -70.89 -74.55
N VAL A 127 96.67 -70.59 -75.59
CA VAL A 127 97.11 -69.73 -76.70
C VAL A 127 96.96 -68.26 -76.35
N GLU A 128 95.80 -67.90 -75.82
CA GLU A 128 95.47 -66.54 -75.39
C GLU A 128 95.00 -66.57 -73.93
N PRO A 129 95.46 -65.63 -73.09
CA PRO A 129 95.07 -65.55 -71.70
C PRO A 129 93.58 -65.18 -71.57
N ILE A 130 92.83 -65.84 -70.67
CA ILE A 130 91.38 -65.64 -70.53
C ILE A 130 91.13 -64.61 -69.43
N ILE A 131 90.40 -63.54 -69.72
CA ILE A 131 90.04 -62.52 -68.70
C ILE A 131 89.16 -63.14 -67.60
N CYS A 132 89.37 -62.74 -66.35
CA CYS A 132 88.49 -63.14 -65.26
C CYS A 132 87.06 -62.63 -65.50
N PRO A 133 86.03 -63.50 -65.37
CA PRO A 133 84.64 -63.08 -65.50
C PRO A 133 84.25 -62.11 -64.38
N GLU A 134 83.15 -61.37 -64.57
CA GLU A 134 82.61 -60.47 -63.54
C GLU A 134 82.41 -61.20 -62.20
N GLY A 135 82.82 -60.55 -61.10
CA GLY A 135 82.80 -61.15 -59.76
C GLY A 135 84.00 -62.02 -59.42
N PHE A 136 84.98 -62.16 -60.33
CA PHE A 136 86.23 -62.89 -60.10
C PHE A 136 87.45 -62.01 -60.42
N PHE A 137 88.57 -62.27 -59.75
CA PHE A 137 89.81 -61.52 -59.95
C PHE A 137 91.07 -62.41 -59.96
N ALA A 138 92.14 -61.91 -60.57
CA ALA A 138 93.49 -62.46 -60.53
C ALA A 138 94.47 -61.32 -60.25
N ASN A 139 94.99 -61.24 -59.03
CA ASN A 139 95.80 -60.11 -58.54
C ASN A 139 97.32 -60.38 -58.57
N THR A 140 97.75 -61.51 -59.12
CA THR A 140 99.15 -61.77 -59.44
C THR A 140 99.24 -62.44 -60.80
N THR A 141 100.44 -62.51 -61.37
CA THR A 141 100.67 -63.26 -62.60
C THR A 141 100.61 -64.78 -62.36
N GLY A 142 100.40 -65.58 -63.42
CA GLY A 142 100.48 -67.04 -63.37
C GLY A 142 99.21 -67.75 -62.91
N PHE A 143 98.07 -67.07 -62.85
CA PHE A 143 96.82 -67.64 -62.36
C PHE A 143 96.32 -68.79 -63.26
N THR A 144 95.96 -69.92 -62.64
CA THR A 144 95.33 -71.06 -63.31
C THR A 144 93.80 -71.03 -63.21
N MET A 145 93.25 -70.23 -62.29
CA MET A 145 91.83 -70.04 -62.07
C MET A 145 91.60 -68.75 -61.28
N CYS A 146 90.63 -67.93 -61.67
CA CYS A 146 90.33 -66.69 -60.95
C CYS A 146 89.75 -66.94 -59.56
N SER A 147 90.06 -66.05 -58.61
CA SER A 147 89.50 -66.07 -57.26
C SER A 147 88.16 -65.36 -57.23
N GLU A 148 87.17 -65.93 -56.55
CA GLU A 148 85.86 -65.31 -56.36
C GLU A 148 85.96 -64.11 -55.41
N CYS A 149 85.21 -63.04 -55.70
CA CYS A 149 85.15 -61.87 -54.85
C CYS A 149 84.48 -62.19 -53.52
N THR A 150 85.16 -61.97 -52.40
CA THR A 150 84.59 -62.23 -51.07
C THR A 150 83.60 -61.14 -50.66
N GLU A 151 82.63 -61.51 -49.81
CA GLU A 151 81.65 -60.58 -49.22
C GLU A 151 82.32 -59.35 -48.59
N GLY A 152 81.71 -58.17 -48.77
CA GLY A 152 82.23 -56.88 -48.27
C GLY A 152 83.34 -56.26 -49.13
N TYR A 153 83.63 -56.86 -50.29
CA TYR A 153 84.53 -56.32 -51.30
C TYR A 153 83.84 -56.25 -52.67
N PHE A 154 84.31 -55.35 -53.53
CA PHE A 154 83.99 -55.35 -54.95
C PHE A 154 85.24 -55.63 -55.77
N CYS A 155 85.08 -56.38 -56.85
CA CYS A 155 86.20 -56.81 -57.65
C CYS A 155 86.14 -56.27 -59.08
N THR A 156 87.30 -55.81 -59.55
CA THR A 156 87.62 -55.71 -60.97
C THR A 156 88.43 -56.96 -61.36
N PRO A 157 88.63 -57.27 -62.66
CA PRO A 157 89.42 -58.44 -63.05
C PRO A 157 90.79 -58.51 -62.37
N THR A 158 91.43 -57.37 -62.07
CA THR A 158 92.78 -57.30 -61.48
C THR A 158 92.80 -57.15 -59.96
N THR A 159 91.76 -56.62 -59.33
CA THR A 159 91.83 -56.20 -57.91
C THR A 159 90.54 -56.47 -57.15
N GLN A 160 90.70 -56.83 -55.88
CA GLN A 160 89.64 -56.85 -54.89
C GLN A 160 89.79 -55.62 -53.97
N THR A 161 88.74 -54.80 -53.83
CA THR A 161 88.75 -53.56 -53.01
C THR A 161 87.63 -53.61 -51.99
N ALA A 162 87.95 -53.26 -50.74
CA ALA A 162 86.96 -53.27 -49.65
C ALA A 162 85.93 -52.17 -49.86
N CYS A 163 84.68 -52.42 -49.47
CA CYS A 163 83.68 -51.37 -49.42
C CYS A 163 83.99 -50.38 -48.28
N ASP A 164 83.79 -49.09 -48.57
CA ASP A 164 83.87 -48.02 -47.58
C ASP A 164 82.78 -48.18 -46.50
N PRO A 165 82.98 -47.66 -45.28
CA PRO A 165 81.95 -47.64 -44.24
C PRO A 165 80.63 -47.05 -44.76
N GLY A 166 79.51 -47.67 -44.39
CA GLY A 166 78.17 -47.33 -44.91
C GLY A 166 77.78 -48.09 -46.18
N TYR A 167 78.65 -48.94 -46.73
CA TYR A 167 78.37 -49.76 -47.90
C TYR A 167 78.69 -51.24 -47.65
N HIS A 168 77.96 -52.13 -48.33
CA HIS A 168 78.14 -53.58 -48.30
C HIS A 168 78.13 -54.16 -49.71
N SER A 169 78.57 -55.41 -49.83
CA SER A 169 78.52 -56.16 -51.08
C SER A 169 78.40 -57.66 -50.80
N PHE A 170 77.75 -58.38 -51.70
CA PHE A 170 77.63 -59.84 -51.63
C PHE A 170 78.83 -60.52 -52.30
N THR A 171 78.97 -61.83 -52.11
CA THR A 171 79.95 -62.64 -52.85
C THR A 171 79.81 -62.46 -54.35
N GLY A 172 80.92 -62.25 -55.06
CA GLY A 172 80.93 -62.01 -56.51
C GLY A 172 80.50 -60.61 -56.94
N ALA A 173 80.41 -59.64 -56.03
CA ALA A 173 79.98 -58.28 -56.37
C ALA A 173 81.03 -57.49 -57.19
N THR A 174 80.55 -56.75 -58.17
CA THR A 174 81.34 -55.79 -58.97
C THR A 174 81.20 -54.35 -58.50
N ASN A 175 80.31 -54.08 -57.53
CA ASN A 175 80.09 -52.77 -56.95
C ASN A 175 79.63 -52.87 -55.48
N CYS A 176 79.85 -51.81 -54.70
CA CYS A 176 79.31 -51.69 -53.35
C CYS A 176 77.93 -51.02 -53.36
N TYR A 177 77.03 -51.48 -52.50
CA TYR A 177 75.68 -50.96 -52.33
C TYR A 177 75.55 -50.28 -50.96
N PRO A 178 74.81 -49.16 -50.87
CA PRO A 178 74.60 -48.51 -49.58
C PRO A 178 73.93 -49.47 -48.61
N CYS A 179 74.29 -49.38 -47.33
CA CYS A 179 73.72 -50.21 -46.28
C CYS A 179 72.22 -49.92 -46.14
N ASP A 180 71.38 -50.95 -46.18
CA ASP A 180 69.94 -50.77 -45.99
C ASP A 180 69.64 -50.26 -44.57
N GLY A 181 68.58 -49.45 -44.43
CA GLY A 181 68.16 -48.94 -43.13
C GLY A 181 67.87 -50.07 -42.14
N GLY A 182 68.35 -49.92 -40.91
CA GLY A 182 68.29 -50.92 -39.84
C GLY A 182 69.57 -51.75 -39.72
N LEU A 183 70.46 -51.67 -40.70
CA LEU A 183 71.76 -52.32 -40.70
C LEU A 183 72.88 -51.27 -40.63
N ALA A 184 73.91 -51.58 -39.87
CA ALA A 184 75.17 -50.83 -39.84
C ALA A 184 76.23 -51.59 -40.62
N CYS A 185 76.93 -50.88 -41.52
CA CYS A 185 78.00 -51.44 -42.32
C CYS A 185 79.33 -50.79 -41.94
N PRO A 186 80.15 -51.39 -41.03
CA PRO A 186 81.39 -50.79 -40.54
C PRO A 186 82.45 -50.54 -41.64
N GLY A 187 82.28 -51.15 -42.81
CA GLY A 187 83.24 -51.13 -43.92
C GLY A 187 84.36 -52.15 -43.74
N GLY A 188 85.33 -52.13 -44.65
CA GLY A 188 86.55 -52.94 -44.51
C GLY A 188 86.33 -54.46 -44.63
N GLY A 189 85.25 -54.90 -45.29
CA GLY A 189 84.94 -56.32 -45.47
C GLY A 189 84.17 -56.97 -44.32
N SER A 190 83.67 -56.20 -43.36
CA SER A 190 82.79 -56.72 -42.30
C SER A 190 81.35 -56.89 -42.79
N PRO A 191 80.64 -57.96 -42.37
CA PRO A 191 79.24 -58.16 -42.74
C PRO A 191 78.34 -57.06 -42.12
N PRO A 192 77.17 -56.79 -42.71
CA PRO A 192 76.19 -55.88 -42.10
C PRO A 192 75.75 -56.35 -40.71
N GLU A 193 75.73 -55.44 -39.74
CA GLU A 193 75.27 -55.68 -38.37
C GLU A 193 73.84 -55.15 -38.19
N GLU A 194 72.95 -55.97 -37.63
CA GLU A 194 71.57 -55.54 -37.33
C GLU A 194 71.54 -54.69 -36.06
N CYS A 195 70.95 -53.49 -36.15
CA CYS A 195 70.80 -52.63 -34.98
C CYS A 195 69.78 -53.21 -34.00
N LEU A 196 70.20 -53.45 -32.76
CA LEU A 196 69.35 -53.95 -31.68
C LEU A 196 68.31 -52.90 -31.23
N GLU A 197 67.28 -53.35 -30.49
CA GLU A 197 66.28 -52.47 -29.88
C GLU A 197 66.92 -51.27 -29.15
N GLY A 198 66.30 -50.09 -29.30
CA GLY A 198 66.86 -48.83 -28.80
C GLY A 198 67.93 -48.19 -29.71
N TYR A 199 68.36 -48.85 -30.79
CA TYR A 199 69.30 -48.29 -31.77
C TYR A 199 68.69 -48.30 -33.18
N TYR A 200 69.16 -47.39 -34.04
CA TYR A 200 68.73 -47.26 -35.43
C TYR A 200 69.91 -47.01 -36.37
N ALA A 201 69.71 -47.31 -37.64
CA ALA A 201 70.66 -46.97 -38.71
C ALA A 201 69.89 -46.52 -39.94
N THR A 202 70.12 -45.30 -40.40
CA THR A 202 69.56 -44.82 -41.68
C THR A 202 70.30 -45.44 -42.87
N ASN A 203 69.74 -45.30 -44.07
CA ASN A 203 70.37 -45.83 -45.28
C ASN A 203 71.81 -45.26 -45.46
N GLY A 204 72.80 -46.14 -45.59
CA GLY A 204 74.21 -45.78 -45.69
C GLY A 204 74.95 -45.59 -44.36
N SER A 205 74.38 -46.03 -43.23
CA SER A 205 75.03 -45.85 -41.92
C SER A 205 76.17 -46.85 -41.69
N ALA A 206 77.28 -46.34 -41.14
CA ALA A 206 78.43 -47.15 -40.77
C ALA A 206 78.31 -47.79 -39.37
N SER A 207 77.48 -47.22 -38.51
CA SER A 207 77.26 -47.63 -37.11
C SER A 207 75.78 -47.52 -36.75
N CYS A 208 75.37 -48.26 -35.72
CA CYS A 208 74.07 -48.12 -35.09
C CYS A 208 74.09 -46.97 -34.08
N GLU A 209 73.18 -46.01 -34.23
CA GLU A 209 73.06 -44.86 -33.34
C GLU A 209 71.93 -45.09 -32.33
N PRO A 210 72.10 -44.71 -31.05
CA PRO A 210 71.03 -44.83 -30.07
C PRO A 210 69.89 -43.86 -30.42
N CYS A 211 68.66 -44.30 -30.19
CA CYS A 211 67.49 -43.48 -30.49
C CYS A 211 67.45 -42.28 -29.56
N GLU A 212 67.31 -41.09 -30.15
CA GLU A 212 67.41 -39.84 -29.40
C GLU A 212 66.23 -39.66 -28.44
N VAL A 213 66.41 -38.77 -27.46
CA VAL A 213 65.33 -38.37 -26.54
C VAL A 213 64.10 -37.95 -27.36
N GLY A 214 62.91 -38.42 -26.97
CA GLY A 214 61.68 -38.19 -27.71
C GLY A 214 61.34 -39.23 -28.78
N HIS A 215 62.23 -40.19 -29.02
CA HIS A 215 62.02 -41.27 -29.97
C HIS A 215 62.25 -42.64 -29.33
N TYR A 216 61.70 -43.66 -29.96
CA TYR A 216 61.91 -45.05 -29.58
C TYR A 216 62.14 -45.94 -30.80
N CYS A 217 62.85 -47.04 -30.58
CA CYS A 217 63.19 -48.02 -31.61
C CYS A 217 62.80 -49.41 -31.13
N PRO A 218 61.56 -49.85 -31.43
CA PRO A 218 60.94 -50.99 -30.78
C PRO A 218 61.36 -52.35 -31.31
N LEU A 219 62.03 -52.38 -32.46
CA LEU A 219 62.39 -53.62 -33.16
C LEU A 219 63.87 -53.58 -33.54
N ASN A 220 64.48 -54.76 -33.60
CA ASN A 220 65.76 -54.90 -34.26
C ASN A 220 65.62 -54.52 -35.75
N GLY A 221 66.63 -53.89 -36.31
CA GLY A 221 66.59 -53.39 -37.69
C GLY A 221 65.77 -52.11 -37.86
N THR A 222 65.62 -51.27 -36.83
CA THR A 222 64.91 -49.99 -36.97
C THR A 222 65.70 -49.05 -37.89
N GLY A 223 65.12 -48.69 -39.04
CA GLY A 223 65.77 -47.83 -40.04
C GLY A 223 65.73 -46.33 -39.74
N GLU A 224 64.71 -45.89 -38.99
CA GLU A 224 64.54 -44.49 -38.58
C GLU A 224 63.92 -44.44 -37.18
N PRO A 225 64.30 -43.46 -36.34
CA PRO A 225 63.80 -43.34 -34.98
C PRO A 225 62.33 -42.91 -35.00
N ILE A 226 61.47 -43.60 -34.23
CA ILE A 226 60.03 -43.34 -34.22
C ILE A 226 59.70 -42.35 -33.10
N GLN A 227 59.02 -41.24 -33.41
CA GLN A 227 58.59 -40.28 -32.38
C GLN A 227 57.66 -40.96 -31.37
N CYS A 228 57.82 -40.64 -30.08
CA CYS A 228 56.85 -41.08 -29.09
C CYS A 228 55.46 -40.51 -29.40
N PRO A 229 54.41 -41.33 -29.34
CA PRO A 229 53.04 -40.86 -29.54
C PRO A 229 52.62 -39.91 -28.40
N ASP A 230 51.60 -39.11 -28.66
CA ASP A 230 51.02 -38.19 -27.68
C ASP A 230 50.72 -38.91 -26.35
N GLY A 231 51.07 -38.26 -25.23
CA GLY A 231 50.92 -38.83 -23.89
C GLY A 231 52.00 -39.84 -23.49
N HIS A 232 53.02 -40.08 -24.32
CA HIS A 232 54.17 -40.90 -23.98
C HIS A 232 55.48 -40.12 -24.14
N TYR A 233 56.50 -40.50 -23.37
CA TYR A 233 57.81 -39.85 -23.40
C TYR A 233 58.95 -40.86 -23.37
N ALA A 234 60.09 -40.45 -23.91
CA ALA A 234 61.37 -41.13 -23.78
C ALA A 234 62.42 -40.08 -23.38
N ASN A 235 62.73 -39.99 -22.09
CA ASN A 235 63.65 -38.98 -21.54
C ASN A 235 65.12 -39.45 -21.52
N THR A 236 65.39 -40.65 -22.02
CA THR A 236 66.72 -41.26 -22.11
C THR A 236 67.01 -41.67 -23.54
N THR A 237 68.25 -41.51 -23.98
CA THR A 237 68.72 -42.06 -25.26
C THR A 237 68.68 -43.59 -25.23
N GLY A 238 68.42 -44.23 -26.36
CA GLY A 238 68.39 -45.68 -26.47
C GLY A 238 67.05 -46.32 -26.07
N ALA A 239 65.96 -45.57 -26.08
CA ALA A 239 64.66 -46.10 -25.66
C ALA A 239 64.11 -47.12 -26.67
N ALA A 240 63.86 -48.35 -26.21
CA ALA A 240 63.15 -49.37 -27.00
C ALA A 240 61.63 -49.18 -26.98
N VAL A 241 61.10 -48.49 -25.97
CA VAL A 241 59.67 -48.23 -25.80
C VAL A 241 59.46 -46.86 -25.16
N CYS A 242 58.38 -46.16 -25.54
CA CYS A 242 58.00 -44.93 -24.86
C CYS A 242 57.24 -45.23 -23.55
N THR A 243 57.54 -44.47 -22.52
CA THR A 243 56.88 -44.57 -21.22
C THR A 243 55.61 -43.74 -21.23
N LEU A 244 54.49 -44.31 -20.77
CA LEU A 244 53.23 -43.58 -20.60
C LEU A 244 53.40 -42.47 -19.55
N CYS A 245 52.81 -41.30 -19.78
CA CYS A 245 52.80 -40.24 -18.78
C CYS A 245 52.16 -40.72 -17.47
N PRO A 246 52.83 -40.59 -16.32
CA PRO A 246 52.24 -40.95 -15.04
C PRO A 246 51.11 -39.98 -14.65
N GLU A 247 50.16 -40.47 -13.84
CA GLU A 247 49.11 -39.65 -13.25
C GLU A 247 49.69 -38.46 -12.46
N GLY A 248 49.03 -37.30 -12.52
CA GLY A 248 49.50 -36.06 -11.90
C GLY A 248 50.73 -35.43 -12.54
N SER A 249 51.14 -35.91 -13.70
CA SER A 249 52.14 -35.26 -14.56
C SER A 249 51.60 -35.05 -15.96
N TYR A 250 52.20 -34.12 -16.68
CA TYR A 250 52.03 -33.96 -18.12
C TYR A 250 53.39 -34.12 -18.79
N CYS A 251 53.39 -34.59 -20.02
CA CYS A 251 54.62 -34.81 -20.75
C CYS A 251 54.48 -34.48 -22.23
N THR A 252 55.61 -34.06 -22.77
CA THR A 252 55.87 -34.04 -24.21
C THR A 252 56.73 -35.26 -24.55
N SER A 253 57.03 -35.50 -25.83
CA SER A 253 57.85 -36.64 -26.23
C SER A 253 59.18 -36.74 -25.47
N THR A 254 59.77 -35.63 -25.04
CA THR A 254 61.11 -35.57 -24.42
C THR A 254 61.12 -35.33 -22.91
N MET A 255 60.05 -34.76 -22.34
CA MET A 255 60.05 -34.21 -20.98
C MET A 255 58.77 -34.57 -20.23
N VAL A 256 58.92 -34.91 -18.96
CA VAL A 256 57.83 -35.09 -17.99
C VAL A 256 57.89 -33.99 -16.93
N SER A 257 56.74 -33.43 -16.57
CA SER A 257 56.60 -32.38 -15.57
C SER A 257 55.39 -32.66 -14.67
N ALA A 258 55.58 -32.55 -13.36
CA ALA A 258 54.50 -32.71 -12.40
C ALA A 258 53.53 -31.52 -12.47
N CYS A 259 52.24 -31.78 -12.28
CA CYS A 259 51.24 -30.75 -12.13
C CYS A 259 51.40 -30.05 -10.77
N THR A 260 51.25 -28.72 -10.74
CA THR A 260 51.23 -27.95 -9.50
C THR A 260 49.90 -28.14 -8.76
N GLY A 261 49.87 -27.81 -7.46
CA GLY A 261 48.62 -27.80 -6.68
C GLY A 261 47.53 -26.98 -7.38
N GLY A 262 46.30 -27.49 -7.35
CA GLY A 262 45.16 -26.87 -8.04
C GLY A 262 44.96 -27.35 -9.48
N TYR A 263 45.79 -28.27 -9.96
CA TYR A 263 45.64 -28.91 -11.26
C TYR A 263 45.75 -30.43 -11.13
N TYR A 264 45.12 -31.17 -12.04
CA TYR A 264 45.15 -32.64 -12.10
C TYR A 264 45.42 -33.14 -13.52
N SER A 265 45.86 -34.39 -13.64
CA SER A 265 46.00 -35.05 -14.93
C SER A 265 45.85 -36.57 -14.81
N PHE A 266 45.22 -37.18 -15.81
CA PHE A 266 45.17 -38.63 -15.96
C PHE A 266 46.46 -39.16 -16.60
N ALA A 267 46.69 -40.48 -16.52
CA ALA A 267 47.77 -41.12 -17.24
C ALA A 267 47.70 -40.80 -18.75
N GLY A 268 48.82 -40.43 -19.35
CA GLY A 268 48.90 -40.02 -20.75
C GLY A 268 48.57 -38.56 -21.06
N ALA A 269 48.47 -37.68 -20.05
CA ALA A 269 48.14 -36.27 -20.28
C ALA A 269 49.29 -35.45 -20.90
N GLN A 270 48.93 -34.53 -21.81
CA GLN A 270 49.86 -33.56 -22.41
C GLN A 270 49.80 -32.18 -21.76
N VAL A 271 48.79 -31.93 -20.93
CA VAL A 271 48.58 -30.69 -20.19
C VAL A 271 47.90 -31.00 -18.86
N CYS A 272 48.14 -30.19 -17.83
CA CYS A 272 47.40 -30.26 -16.58
C CYS A 272 46.07 -29.50 -16.71
N GLU A 273 44.99 -30.12 -16.27
CA GLU A 273 43.67 -29.47 -16.23
C GLU A 273 43.45 -28.81 -14.86
N PRO A 274 42.77 -27.65 -14.81
CA PRO A 274 42.43 -27.02 -13.54
C PRO A 274 41.49 -27.92 -12.73
N CYS A 275 41.71 -27.99 -11.42
CA CYS A 275 40.88 -28.78 -10.52
C CYS A 275 39.43 -28.30 -10.57
N PRO A 276 38.44 -29.18 -10.81
CA PRO A 276 37.04 -28.80 -10.84
C PRO A 276 36.59 -28.25 -9.49
N GLY A 277 35.73 -27.24 -9.50
CA GLY A 277 35.13 -26.71 -8.27
C GLY A 277 34.39 -27.82 -7.50
N GLY A 278 34.55 -27.82 -6.18
CA GLY A 278 34.08 -28.88 -5.28
C GLY A 278 35.11 -29.96 -4.98
N TYR A 279 36.28 -29.91 -5.63
CA TYR A 279 37.32 -30.91 -5.48
C TYR A 279 38.66 -30.28 -5.11
N GLU A 280 39.48 -31.04 -4.38
CA GLU A 280 40.88 -30.71 -4.11
C GLU A 280 41.82 -31.57 -4.97
N CYS A 281 42.88 -30.93 -5.46
CA CYS A 281 43.92 -31.59 -6.25
C CYS A 281 45.30 -31.26 -5.64
N VAL A 282 45.78 -32.14 -4.76
CA VAL A 282 47.06 -32.00 -4.05
C VAL A 282 48.19 -32.47 -4.97
N GLY A 283 48.88 -31.51 -5.60
CA GLY A 283 50.08 -31.80 -6.39
C GLY A 283 49.84 -32.72 -7.59
N GLY A 284 48.79 -32.47 -8.38
CA GLY A 284 48.47 -33.27 -9.56
C GLY A 284 47.56 -34.47 -9.31
N SER A 285 47.23 -34.79 -8.06
CA SER A 285 46.35 -35.92 -7.74
C SER A 285 44.99 -35.82 -8.43
N LEU A 286 44.35 -36.97 -8.63
CA LEU A 286 42.96 -37.02 -9.10
C LEU A 286 42.03 -36.21 -8.17
N PRO A 287 40.95 -35.61 -8.70
CA PRO A 287 40.05 -34.76 -7.92
C PRO A 287 39.45 -35.51 -6.72
N GLY A 288 39.79 -35.07 -5.51
CA GLY A 288 39.20 -35.54 -4.26
C GLY A 288 38.00 -34.67 -3.88
N ILE A 289 36.83 -35.26 -3.62
CA ILE A 289 35.62 -34.49 -3.31
C ILE A 289 35.72 -33.84 -1.92
N CYS A 290 35.44 -32.53 -1.83
CA CYS A 290 35.30 -31.87 -0.54
C CYS A 290 34.01 -32.32 0.15
N THR A 291 34.12 -32.79 1.38
CA THR A 291 32.96 -33.23 2.18
C THR A 291 32.19 -32.04 2.75
N SER A 292 30.97 -32.29 3.26
CA SER A 292 30.18 -31.27 3.95
C SER A 292 30.99 -30.51 5.01
N GLY A 293 30.70 -29.21 5.15
CA GLY A 293 31.51 -28.26 5.94
C GLY A 293 32.71 -27.65 5.21
N TYR A 294 33.01 -28.09 3.97
CA TYR A 294 34.11 -27.57 3.16
C TYR A 294 33.66 -27.26 1.72
N TYR A 295 34.33 -26.31 1.08
CA TYR A 295 34.15 -25.96 -0.33
C TYR A 295 35.50 -25.79 -1.03
N ALA A 296 35.50 -25.86 -2.36
CA ALA A 296 36.71 -25.64 -3.16
C ALA A 296 36.37 -24.90 -4.46
N PRO A 297 36.83 -23.65 -4.65
CA PRO A 297 36.75 -22.99 -5.95
C PRO A 297 37.48 -23.76 -7.05
N ASN A 298 37.21 -23.42 -8.33
CA ASN A 298 37.98 -23.98 -9.44
C ASN A 298 39.48 -23.67 -9.26
N GLY A 299 40.31 -24.70 -9.40
CA GLY A 299 41.76 -24.59 -9.22
C GLY A 299 42.26 -24.71 -7.78
N SER A 300 41.44 -25.21 -6.85
CA SER A 300 41.85 -25.43 -5.46
C SER A 300 42.79 -26.63 -5.28
N ASP A 301 43.85 -26.42 -4.50
CA ASP A 301 44.78 -27.46 -4.07
C ASP A 301 44.37 -28.13 -2.75
N SER A 302 43.36 -27.60 -2.08
CA SER A 302 42.87 -28.03 -0.77
C SER A 302 41.41 -27.63 -0.56
N CYS A 303 40.69 -28.42 0.23
CA CYS A 303 39.34 -28.09 0.68
C CYS A 303 39.36 -26.98 1.74
N ILE A 304 38.57 -25.93 1.52
CA ILE A 304 38.49 -24.74 2.38
C ILE A 304 37.31 -24.89 3.34
N GLN A 305 37.53 -24.73 4.64
CA GLN A 305 36.45 -24.70 5.62
C GLN A 305 35.54 -23.50 5.39
N CYS A 306 34.23 -23.72 5.52
CA CYS A 306 33.27 -22.64 5.36
C CYS A 306 33.35 -21.69 6.55
N GLU A 307 33.47 -20.39 6.28
CA GLU A 307 33.63 -19.38 7.34
C GLU A 307 32.28 -19.10 8.03
N PRO A 308 32.28 -18.60 9.28
CA PRO A 308 31.06 -18.15 9.94
C PRO A 308 30.28 -17.19 9.03
N GLY A 309 28.97 -17.36 8.91
CA GLY A 309 28.17 -16.67 7.88
C GLY A 309 27.68 -17.56 6.74
N TYR A 310 28.30 -18.72 6.56
CA TYR A 310 28.09 -19.60 5.42
C TYR A 310 27.93 -21.06 5.84
N GLU A 311 27.08 -21.79 5.12
CA GLU A 311 26.89 -23.24 5.24
C GLU A 311 27.42 -23.97 4.00
N CYS A 312 27.83 -25.22 4.22
CA CYS A 312 28.27 -26.12 3.16
C CYS A 312 27.58 -27.48 3.28
N PRO A 313 26.32 -27.57 2.83
CA PRO A 313 25.43 -28.70 3.12
C PRO A 313 25.71 -29.95 2.31
N LEU A 314 26.41 -29.82 1.17
CA LEU A 314 26.62 -30.90 0.21
C LEU A 314 28.10 -31.17 0.00
N ASN A 315 28.43 -32.43 -0.31
CA ASN A 315 29.74 -32.79 -0.81
C ASN A 315 29.92 -32.21 -2.22
N GLY A 316 31.12 -31.74 -2.55
CA GLY A 316 31.45 -31.22 -3.89
C GLY A 316 31.04 -29.77 -4.11
N LEU A 317 30.96 -28.94 -3.07
CA LEU A 317 30.54 -27.55 -3.18
C LEU A 317 31.66 -26.66 -3.73
N SER A 318 31.39 -25.92 -4.80
CA SER A 318 32.38 -25.03 -5.42
C SER A 318 32.43 -23.62 -4.82
N THR A 319 31.35 -23.20 -4.17
CA THR A 319 31.21 -21.92 -3.47
C THR A 319 30.36 -22.13 -2.22
N PRO A 320 30.69 -21.47 -1.11
CA PRO A 320 29.93 -21.61 0.13
C PRO A 320 28.59 -20.86 0.02
N GLU A 321 27.54 -21.41 0.61
CA GLU A 321 26.21 -20.79 0.58
C GLU A 321 26.04 -19.88 1.78
N ARG A 322 25.63 -18.63 1.57
CA ARG A 322 25.43 -17.69 2.67
C ARG A 322 24.17 -18.07 3.43
N CYS A 323 24.23 -18.07 4.77
CA CYS A 323 23.05 -18.35 5.58
C CYS A 323 21.88 -17.41 5.20
N PRO A 324 20.69 -17.98 4.91
CA PRO A 324 19.52 -17.19 4.60
C PRO A 324 19.11 -16.29 5.77
N LEU A 325 18.29 -15.29 5.46
CA LEU A 325 17.72 -14.40 6.47
C LEU A 325 16.95 -15.20 7.52
N GLY A 326 17.25 -14.98 8.80
CA GLY A 326 16.63 -15.71 9.92
C GLY A 326 17.41 -16.94 10.38
N THR A 327 18.53 -17.28 9.75
CA THR A 327 19.46 -18.32 10.22
C THR A 327 20.88 -17.77 10.35
N TYR A 328 21.74 -18.50 11.07
CA TYR A 328 23.13 -18.11 11.28
C TYR A 328 24.08 -19.31 11.32
N ALA A 329 25.34 -19.07 10.98
CA ALA A 329 26.42 -20.03 11.19
C ALA A 329 27.54 -19.40 12.01
N SER A 330 27.69 -19.86 13.25
CA SER A 330 28.64 -19.28 14.22
C SER A 330 29.98 -20.00 14.28
N SER A 331 30.02 -21.24 13.81
CA SER A 331 31.21 -22.10 13.85
C SER A 331 31.75 -22.34 12.44
N PRO A 332 33.08 -22.31 12.25
CA PRO A 332 33.69 -22.70 10.99
C PRO A 332 33.33 -24.14 10.60
N GLY A 333 33.03 -24.36 9.33
CA GLY A 333 32.73 -25.67 8.75
C GLY A 333 31.35 -26.24 9.09
N GLN A 334 30.36 -25.38 9.39
CA GLN A 334 28.97 -25.82 9.53
C GLN A 334 28.41 -26.33 8.19
N ASP A 335 27.75 -27.48 8.26
CA ASP A 335 27.04 -28.10 7.15
C ASP A 335 25.56 -27.67 7.09
N ALA A 336 25.05 -27.00 8.12
CA ALA A 336 23.73 -26.37 8.11
C ALA A 336 23.74 -25.11 8.99
N CYS A 337 23.00 -24.08 8.57
CA CYS A 337 22.75 -22.91 9.38
C CYS A 337 21.76 -23.21 10.51
N ASP A 338 22.04 -22.68 11.69
CA ASP A 338 21.18 -22.76 12.85
C ASP A 338 20.02 -21.74 12.71
N HIS A 339 18.81 -22.18 13.06
CA HIS A 339 17.62 -21.33 13.09
C HIS A 339 17.65 -20.36 14.27
N CYS A 340 17.25 -19.11 14.06
CA CYS A 340 17.10 -18.16 15.15
C CYS A 340 15.98 -18.55 16.10
N THR A 341 16.30 -18.59 17.39
CA THR A 341 15.28 -18.83 18.41
C THR A 341 14.48 -17.57 18.72
N SER A 342 13.24 -17.73 19.18
CA SER A 342 12.37 -16.61 19.55
C SER A 342 13.01 -15.75 20.64
N GLY A 343 12.95 -14.43 20.50
CA GLY A 343 13.59 -13.45 21.39
C GLY A 343 14.99 -13.03 20.99
N ASN A 344 15.53 -13.64 19.94
CA ASN A 344 16.78 -13.22 19.30
C ASN A 344 16.53 -12.86 17.83
N TYR A 345 17.47 -12.11 17.25
CA TYR A 345 17.58 -11.94 15.81
C TYR A 345 18.98 -12.32 15.37
N CYS A 346 19.11 -12.84 14.15
CA CYS A 346 20.41 -13.26 13.64
C CYS A 346 20.81 -12.39 12.46
N ASN A 347 22.11 -12.09 12.44
CA ASN A 347 22.80 -11.91 11.18
C ASN A 347 23.37 -13.26 10.73
N ALA A 348 23.91 -13.34 9.51
CA ALA A 348 24.43 -14.60 8.99
C ALA A 348 25.48 -15.30 9.89
N THR A 349 26.16 -14.57 10.78
CA THR A 349 27.28 -15.09 11.60
C THR A 349 26.93 -15.41 13.06
N LYS A 350 25.89 -14.80 13.63
CA LYS A 350 25.62 -14.87 15.06
C LYS A 350 24.18 -14.51 15.41
N GLU A 351 23.66 -15.20 16.43
CA GLU A 351 22.43 -14.88 17.14
C GLU A 351 22.64 -13.77 18.19
N ILE A 352 21.78 -12.76 18.16
CA ILE A 352 21.86 -11.56 18.99
C ILE A 352 20.53 -11.41 19.75
N PRO A 353 20.56 -11.32 21.09
CA PRO A 353 19.35 -11.10 21.87
C PRO A 353 18.74 -9.73 21.62
N CYS A 354 17.40 -9.68 21.62
CA CYS A 354 16.69 -8.42 21.59
C CYS A 354 16.83 -7.68 22.93
N ASP A 355 17.08 -6.37 22.85
CA ASP A 355 17.09 -5.51 24.02
C ASP A 355 15.71 -5.46 24.70
N GLU A 356 15.67 -5.09 25.98
CA GLU A 356 14.42 -4.91 26.72
C GLU A 356 13.46 -3.94 26.00
N GLY A 357 12.16 -4.27 25.98
CA GLY A 357 11.14 -3.51 25.26
C GLY A 357 10.99 -3.89 23.78
N PHE A 358 11.75 -4.89 23.31
CA PHE A 358 11.62 -5.46 21.97
C PHE A 358 11.35 -6.97 22.03
N TYR A 359 10.74 -7.51 20.97
CA TYR A 359 10.43 -8.93 20.81
C TYR A 359 10.77 -9.43 19.41
N SER A 360 10.89 -10.75 19.26
CA SER A 360 11.05 -11.38 17.95
C SER A 360 10.43 -12.78 17.93
N TYR A 361 9.94 -13.20 16.76
CA TYR A 361 9.55 -14.58 16.50
C TYR A 361 10.77 -15.42 16.10
N ALA A 362 10.61 -16.74 15.97
CA ALA A 362 11.64 -17.58 15.37
C ALA A 362 12.00 -17.07 13.96
N ASP A 363 13.27 -17.25 13.58
CA ASP A 363 13.83 -16.80 12.29
C ASP A 363 13.75 -15.28 12.03
N ALA A 364 13.67 -14.46 13.08
CA ALA A 364 13.62 -13.02 12.93
C ALA A 364 14.97 -12.41 12.48
N THR A 365 14.87 -11.42 11.58
CA THR A 365 16.02 -10.64 11.07
C THR A 365 16.22 -9.31 11.78
N SER A 366 15.25 -8.90 12.60
CA SER A 366 15.31 -7.69 13.40
C SER A 366 14.36 -7.81 14.58
N CYS A 367 14.65 -7.07 15.65
CA CYS A 367 13.77 -6.97 16.80
C CYS A 367 12.66 -5.95 16.52
N LEU A 368 11.43 -6.32 16.85
CA LEU A 368 10.25 -5.46 16.73
C LEU A 368 10.00 -4.79 18.08
N LEU A 369 9.63 -3.51 18.04
CA LEU A 369 9.23 -2.79 19.26
C LEU A 369 7.99 -3.46 19.86
N CYS A 370 7.99 -3.66 21.17
CA CYS A 370 6.84 -4.26 21.86
C CYS A 370 5.57 -3.43 21.59
N PRO A 371 4.49 -4.04 21.08
CA PRO A 371 3.27 -3.32 20.76
C PRO A 371 2.60 -2.82 22.03
N GLY A 372 1.97 -1.65 21.94
CA GLY A 372 1.15 -1.11 23.00
C GLY A 372 0.12 -2.11 23.52
N GLY A 373 -0.16 -2.06 24.82
CA GLY A 373 -1.02 -3.01 25.51
C GLY A 373 -0.34 -4.34 25.85
N HIS A 374 0.93 -4.52 25.49
CA HIS A 374 1.68 -5.75 25.78
C HIS A 374 2.97 -5.43 26.52
N ASN A 375 3.44 -6.38 27.34
CA ASN A 375 4.77 -6.33 27.93
C ASN A 375 5.70 -7.35 27.26
N CYS A 376 6.95 -6.95 27.06
CA CYS A 376 8.01 -7.80 26.51
C CYS A 376 9.26 -7.68 27.39
N ASN A 377 9.64 -8.76 28.07
CA ASN A 377 10.80 -8.79 28.95
C ASN A 377 11.96 -9.51 28.25
N GLY A 378 12.90 -8.74 27.68
CA GLY A 378 14.12 -9.24 27.03
C GLY A 378 13.86 -10.23 25.89
N GLY A 379 13.15 -9.81 24.84
CA GLY A 379 12.88 -10.64 23.66
C GLY A 379 11.66 -11.57 23.79
N SER A 380 11.03 -11.68 24.96
CA SER A 380 9.83 -12.51 25.12
C SER A 380 8.70 -12.10 24.17
N LEU A 381 7.91 -13.07 23.72
CA LEU A 381 6.71 -12.77 22.92
C LEU A 381 5.78 -11.82 23.69
N PRO A 382 5.07 -10.90 22.99
CA PRO A 382 4.22 -9.91 23.62
C PRO A 382 3.15 -10.57 24.48
N VAL A 383 3.16 -10.28 25.79
CA VAL A 383 2.13 -10.74 26.72
C VAL A 383 1.13 -9.61 26.93
N GLU A 384 -0.12 -9.87 26.58
CA GLU A 384 -1.23 -8.92 26.71
C GLU A 384 -1.40 -8.49 28.18
N CYS A 385 -1.45 -7.17 28.41
CA CYS A 385 -1.66 -6.62 29.74
C CYS A 385 -3.11 -6.83 30.17
N PRO A 386 -3.35 -7.37 31.38
CA PRO A 386 -4.70 -7.59 31.87
C PRO A 386 -5.42 -6.26 32.14
N GLU A 387 -6.76 -6.31 32.13
CA GLU A 387 -7.63 -5.18 32.50
C GLU A 387 -7.20 -4.50 33.81
N GLY A 388 -7.32 -3.17 33.88
CA GLY A 388 -6.78 -2.36 34.97
C GLY A 388 -5.28 -2.04 34.85
N THR A 389 -4.60 -2.53 33.81
CA THR A 389 -3.21 -2.16 33.51
C THR A 389 -3.05 -1.70 32.06
N TYR A 390 -2.04 -0.88 31.80
CA TYR A 390 -1.69 -0.38 30.48
C TYR A 390 -0.19 -0.57 30.18
N ALA A 391 0.16 -0.54 28.90
CA ALA A 391 1.54 -0.58 28.45
C ALA A 391 1.71 0.27 27.19
N ASN A 392 2.60 1.26 27.24
CA ASN A 392 2.96 2.04 26.06
C ASN A 392 3.81 1.18 25.10
N ASN A 393 4.00 1.64 23.85
CA ASN A 393 4.94 0.99 22.94
C ASN A 393 6.34 0.86 23.58
N GLY A 394 6.89 -0.35 23.57
CA GLY A 394 8.20 -0.65 24.17
C GLY A 394 8.18 -0.93 25.68
N SER A 395 7.01 -1.08 26.31
CA SER A 395 6.92 -1.42 27.73
C SER A 395 7.45 -2.83 28.03
N THR A 396 8.26 -2.93 29.08
CA THR A 396 8.74 -4.21 29.64
C THR A 396 7.84 -4.76 30.74
N VAL A 397 6.90 -3.94 31.22
CA VAL A 397 5.99 -4.25 32.32
C VAL A 397 4.63 -3.60 32.08
N CYS A 398 3.56 -4.26 32.53
CA CYS A 398 2.22 -3.68 32.59
C CYS A 398 2.11 -2.77 33.81
N THR A 399 1.75 -1.51 33.59
CA THR A 399 1.62 -0.50 34.64
C THR A 399 0.16 -0.36 35.03
N SER A 400 -0.15 -0.36 36.32
CA SER A 400 -1.52 -0.14 36.80
C SER A 400 -2.01 1.25 36.42
N CYS A 401 -3.29 1.38 36.07
CA CYS A 401 -3.85 2.68 35.69
C CYS A 401 -4.01 3.55 36.93
N ASP A 402 -3.37 4.72 36.92
CA ASP A 402 -3.34 5.60 38.09
C ASP A 402 -4.72 6.21 38.37
N ILE A 403 -4.89 6.70 39.61
CA ILE A 403 -6.07 7.46 40.04
C ILE A 403 -6.36 8.57 39.01
N GLY A 404 -7.62 8.71 38.59
CA GLY A 404 -7.99 9.61 37.49
C GLY A 404 -8.20 8.94 36.15
N PHE A 405 -7.74 7.69 36.00
CA PHE A 405 -7.75 6.94 34.75
C PHE A 405 -8.32 5.54 34.93
N TYR A 406 -8.85 4.98 33.85
CA TYR A 406 -9.37 3.62 33.82
C TYR A 406 -8.89 2.86 32.58
N CYS A 407 -8.82 1.54 32.70
CA CYS A 407 -8.34 0.63 31.67
C CYS A 407 -9.32 -0.55 31.52
N PRO A 408 -10.33 -0.39 30.65
CA PRO A 408 -11.53 -1.22 30.64
C PRO A 408 -11.35 -2.57 29.95
N VAL A 409 -10.23 -2.76 29.25
CA VAL A 409 -9.99 -3.95 28.43
C VAL A 409 -8.55 -4.43 28.59
N ASN A 410 -8.34 -5.72 28.37
CA ASN A 410 -7.00 -6.25 28.15
C ASN A 410 -6.35 -5.54 26.95
N GLY A 411 -5.03 -5.32 27.02
CA GLY A 411 -4.31 -4.66 25.94
C GLY A 411 -4.48 -3.14 25.89
N THR A 412 -4.82 -2.49 27.00
CA THR A 412 -4.93 -1.02 27.04
C THR A 412 -3.56 -0.38 26.76
N VAL A 413 -3.46 0.44 25.71
CA VAL A 413 -2.20 1.05 25.27
C VAL A 413 -1.84 2.27 26.12
N GLU A 414 -2.79 3.19 26.25
CA GLU A 414 -2.67 4.39 27.06
C GLU A 414 -3.84 4.45 28.04
N PRO A 415 -3.62 4.94 29.27
CA PRO A 415 -4.65 5.00 30.29
C PRO A 415 -5.72 6.03 29.89
N ILE A 416 -6.99 5.68 30.01
CA ILE A 416 -8.09 6.54 29.58
C ILE A 416 -8.50 7.43 30.75
N GLN A 417 -8.43 8.75 30.58
CA GLN A 417 -8.84 9.68 31.63
C GLN A 417 -10.35 9.61 31.86
N CYS A 418 -10.79 9.67 33.11
CA CYS A 418 -12.21 9.76 33.40
C CYS A 418 -12.82 11.04 32.78
N PRO A 419 -13.96 10.91 32.08
CA PRO A 419 -14.66 12.06 31.52
C PRO A 419 -15.24 12.94 32.65
N GLU A 420 -15.56 14.19 32.32
CA GLU A 420 -16.17 15.12 33.27
C GLU A 420 -17.45 14.52 33.90
N GLY A 421 -17.60 14.67 35.23
CA GLY A 421 -18.72 14.07 35.98
C GLY A 421 -18.52 12.60 36.38
N TYR A 422 -17.33 12.05 36.14
CA TYR A 422 -16.94 10.69 36.55
C TYR A 422 -15.56 10.70 37.22
N TYR A 423 -15.32 9.76 38.14
CA TYR A 423 -14.05 9.65 38.86
C TYR A 423 -13.56 8.20 39.01
N ALA A 424 -12.25 8.03 39.19
CA ALA A 424 -11.61 6.77 39.55
C ALA A 424 -10.62 7.03 40.69
N ASN A 425 -10.99 6.66 41.92
CA ASN A 425 -10.20 6.94 43.14
C ASN A 425 -9.26 5.80 43.56
N SER A 426 -9.13 4.76 42.74
CA SER A 426 -8.29 3.59 42.99
C SER A 426 -7.39 3.31 41.79
N THR A 427 -6.17 2.82 42.05
CA THR A 427 -5.29 2.34 40.99
C THR A 427 -5.86 1.06 40.38
N GLY A 428 -5.81 0.94 39.05
CA GLY A 428 -6.30 -0.22 38.31
C GLY A 428 -7.80 -0.25 38.06
N SER A 429 -8.46 0.91 38.09
CA SER A 429 -9.89 1.02 37.80
C SER A 429 -10.24 0.51 36.39
N LEU A 430 -11.29 -0.31 36.30
CA LEU A 430 -11.81 -0.85 35.04
C LEU A 430 -12.88 0.06 34.41
N GLU A 431 -13.46 0.94 35.22
CA GLU A 431 -14.49 1.89 34.83
C GLU A 431 -14.44 3.10 35.75
N CYS A 432 -14.94 4.24 35.27
CA CYS A 432 -15.11 5.43 36.10
C CYS A 432 -16.49 5.42 36.76
N SER A 433 -16.53 5.78 38.03
CA SER A 433 -17.77 5.91 38.79
C SER A 433 -18.42 7.27 38.51
N GLN A 434 -19.71 7.29 38.21
CA GLN A 434 -20.46 8.53 38.03
C GLN A 434 -20.64 9.26 39.37
N CYS A 435 -20.55 10.59 39.37
CA CYS A 435 -20.86 11.38 40.56
C CYS A 435 -22.33 11.22 40.96
N SER A 436 -22.57 10.91 42.24
CA SER A 436 -23.90 10.95 42.83
C SER A 436 -24.42 12.37 42.99
N GLU A 437 -25.75 12.54 43.03
CA GLU A 437 -26.42 13.83 43.27
C GLU A 437 -25.88 14.53 44.52
N GLY A 438 -25.71 15.86 44.46
CA GLY A 438 -25.14 16.66 45.55
C GLY A 438 -23.61 16.67 45.64
N PHE A 439 -22.93 15.95 44.75
CA PHE A 439 -21.49 15.94 44.60
C PHE A 439 -21.10 16.36 43.17
N TYR A 440 -19.92 16.94 43.02
CA TYR A 440 -19.25 17.12 41.74
C TYR A 440 -17.92 16.37 41.78
N CYS A 441 -17.46 15.85 40.64
CA CYS A 441 -16.18 15.13 40.61
C CYS A 441 -15.21 15.73 39.61
N SER A 442 -13.95 15.71 40.03
CA SER A 442 -12.76 15.75 39.19
C SER A 442 -12.42 14.31 38.78
N PRO A 443 -11.62 14.05 37.73
CA PRO A 443 -11.26 12.68 37.33
C PRO A 443 -10.76 11.79 38.48
N VAL A 444 -10.16 12.39 39.51
CA VAL A 444 -9.53 11.67 40.64
C VAL A 444 -10.41 11.48 41.88
N ASP A 445 -11.41 12.34 42.13
CA ASP A 445 -12.13 12.35 43.41
C ASP A 445 -13.51 13.04 43.34
N MET A 446 -14.37 12.72 44.31
CA MET A 446 -15.74 13.19 44.45
C MET A 446 -15.88 14.15 45.64
N THR A 447 -16.35 15.37 45.36
CA THR A 447 -16.46 16.46 46.35
C THR A 447 -17.89 16.96 46.53
N PRO A 448 -18.38 17.18 47.77
CA PRO A 448 -19.73 17.67 48.03
C PRO A 448 -19.91 19.15 47.64
N CYS A 449 -21.14 19.53 47.26
CA CYS A 449 -21.51 20.93 47.00
C CYS A 449 -21.72 21.75 48.27
N ASP A 450 -21.23 22.99 48.28
CA ASP A 450 -21.45 23.95 49.37
C ASP A 450 -22.93 24.44 49.41
N PRO A 451 -23.43 24.89 50.58
CA PRO A 451 -24.77 25.48 50.71
C PRO A 451 -25.01 26.64 49.72
N GLY A 452 -26.22 26.75 49.17
CA GLY A 452 -26.56 27.72 48.10
C GLY A 452 -26.39 27.17 46.68
N TYR A 453 -25.77 26.00 46.53
CA TYR A 453 -25.53 25.32 45.26
C TYR A 453 -26.14 23.91 45.24
N TYR A 454 -26.49 23.42 44.05
CA TYR A 454 -26.99 22.06 43.83
C TYR A 454 -26.28 21.41 42.65
N SER A 455 -26.20 20.07 42.63
CA SER A 455 -25.73 19.32 41.45
C SER A 455 -26.59 18.08 41.23
N LEU A 456 -26.86 17.78 39.95
CA LEU A 456 -27.49 16.53 39.52
C LEU A 456 -26.43 15.44 39.28
N ALA A 457 -26.85 14.17 39.21
CA ALA A 457 -25.93 13.06 38.95
C ALA A 457 -25.09 13.28 37.68
N GLY A 458 -23.77 13.12 37.80
CA GLY A 458 -22.81 13.31 36.70
C GLY A 458 -22.43 14.75 36.35
N GLN A 459 -22.69 15.73 37.22
CA GLN A 459 -22.19 17.10 37.00
C GLN A 459 -20.73 17.26 37.46
N SER A 460 -19.95 18.03 36.69
CA SER A 460 -18.54 18.36 36.97
C SER A 460 -18.35 19.62 37.84
N SER A 461 -19.43 20.35 38.12
CA SER A 461 -19.45 21.53 38.99
C SER A 461 -20.83 21.73 39.60
N CYS A 462 -20.91 22.39 40.76
CA CYS A 462 -22.18 22.74 41.39
C CYS A 462 -22.80 24.00 40.76
N GLU A 463 -24.11 23.99 40.52
CA GLU A 463 -24.86 25.12 39.97
C GLU A 463 -25.50 25.98 41.07
N VAL A 464 -25.63 27.29 40.82
CA VAL A 464 -26.27 28.25 41.74
C VAL A 464 -27.78 28.00 41.78
N CYS A 465 -28.38 27.97 42.98
CA CYS A 465 -29.83 27.80 43.17
C CYS A 465 -30.64 28.98 42.58
N PRO A 466 -31.69 28.77 41.76
CA PRO A 466 -32.48 29.87 41.18
C PRO A 466 -33.45 30.53 42.19
N GLY A 467 -33.73 31.83 42.03
CA GLY A 467 -34.64 32.61 42.90
C GLY A 467 -36.09 32.08 42.90
N GLY A 468 -36.73 32.10 44.08
CA GLY A 468 -38.04 31.47 44.31
C GLY A 468 -37.98 30.03 44.85
N TYR A 469 -36.76 29.47 44.98
CA TYR A 469 -36.49 28.15 45.55
C TYR A 469 -35.46 28.21 46.69
N GLU A 470 -35.52 27.25 47.63
CA GLU A 470 -34.56 27.05 48.72
C GLU A 470 -33.73 25.78 48.45
N CYS A 471 -32.41 25.83 48.71
CA CYS A 471 -31.49 24.70 48.50
C CYS A 471 -30.70 24.42 49.80
N PRO A 472 -31.14 23.49 50.67
CA PRO A 472 -30.51 23.23 51.98
C PRO A 472 -29.18 22.45 51.94
N GLY A 473 -28.50 22.45 50.79
CA GLY A 473 -27.25 21.72 50.57
C GLY A 473 -27.48 20.26 50.13
N ALA A 474 -27.02 19.96 48.90
CA ALA A 474 -26.71 18.63 48.38
C ALA A 474 -27.83 17.69 47.85
N SER A 475 -29.04 18.13 47.46
CA SER A 475 -29.88 17.20 46.63
C SER A 475 -30.98 17.80 45.75
N ALA A 476 -31.65 18.92 46.10
CA ALA A 476 -32.69 19.51 45.24
C ALA A 476 -33.11 20.93 45.70
N ALA A 477 -33.69 21.70 44.77
CA ALA A 477 -34.33 22.99 45.02
C ALA A 477 -35.82 22.80 45.40
N SER A 478 -36.27 23.33 46.55
CA SER A 478 -37.68 23.30 47.01
C SER A 478 -38.37 24.67 46.92
N ILE A 479 -39.68 24.72 46.66
CA ILE A 479 -40.42 25.97 46.36
C ILE A 479 -40.61 26.83 47.62
N CYS A 480 -40.35 28.15 47.52
CA CYS A 480 -40.56 29.13 48.59
C CYS A 480 -42.01 29.14 49.11
N THR A 481 -42.19 29.10 50.43
CA THR A 481 -43.51 28.93 51.08
C THR A 481 -44.39 30.18 51.03
N LYS A 482 -45.72 30.00 51.04
CA LYS A 482 -46.70 31.10 50.95
C LYS A 482 -46.58 32.12 52.09
N GLY A 483 -46.80 33.41 51.79
CA GLY A 483 -46.66 34.52 52.74
C GLY A 483 -45.22 34.99 52.98
N PHE A 484 -44.24 34.42 52.26
CA PHE A 484 -42.82 34.78 52.29
C PHE A 484 -42.31 35.08 50.88
N ARG A 485 -41.28 35.93 50.80
CA ARG A 485 -40.50 36.14 49.58
C ARG A 485 -39.08 35.61 49.74
N CYS A 486 -38.57 35.01 48.67
CA CYS A 486 -37.20 34.52 48.56
C CYS A 486 -36.46 35.33 47.45
N PRO A 487 -35.89 36.50 47.77
CA PRO A 487 -35.39 37.44 46.77
C PRO A 487 -34.03 37.04 46.15
N THR A 488 -33.19 36.27 46.86
CA THR A 488 -31.87 35.79 46.40
C THR A 488 -31.50 34.44 47.02
N THR A 489 -30.46 33.80 46.45
CA THR A 489 -30.07 32.38 46.54
C THR A 489 -29.59 31.87 47.91
N ASP A 490 -29.33 32.76 48.87
CA ASP A 490 -28.84 32.43 50.23
C ASP A 490 -29.66 33.10 51.35
N ALA A 491 -30.80 33.72 51.03
CA ALA A 491 -31.56 34.48 52.02
C ALA A 491 -32.66 33.61 52.66
N GLU A 492 -32.65 33.50 53.99
CA GLU A 492 -33.78 32.95 54.76
C GLU A 492 -35.11 33.58 54.31
N PRO A 493 -36.22 32.81 54.25
CA PRO A 493 -37.51 33.31 53.76
C PRO A 493 -37.98 34.58 54.50
N VAL A 494 -38.20 35.68 53.77
CA VAL A 494 -38.58 36.97 54.37
C VAL A 494 -40.11 37.13 54.35
N PRO A 495 -40.78 37.30 55.50
CA PRO A 495 -42.24 37.42 55.56
C PRO A 495 -42.76 38.72 54.93
N CYS A 496 -43.96 38.69 54.34
CA CYS A 496 -44.65 39.89 53.85
C CYS A 496 -45.28 40.69 54.99
N ASN A 497 -45.22 42.03 54.86
CA ASN A 497 -45.72 42.95 55.89
C ASN A 497 -47.25 43.12 55.79
N SER A 498 -47.85 43.81 56.77
CA SER A 498 -49.28 44.18 56.72
C SER A 498 -49.58 45.06 55.51
N GLY A 499 -50.72 44.83 54.87
CA GLY A 499 -51.08 45.44 53.59
C GLY A 499 -50.45 44.79 52.36
N GLU A 500 -49.69 43.70 52.53
CA GLU A 500 -49.06 42.94 51.44
C GLU A 500 -49.41 41.43 51.51
N TYR A 501 -49.28 40.72 50.38
CA TYR A 501 -49.47 39.28 50.24
C TYR A 501 -48.44 38.66 49.28
N ALA A 502 -48.17 37.35 49.40
CA ALA A 502 -47.33 36.60 48.46
C ALA A 502 -47.76 35.14 48.32
N GLY A 503 -47.90 34.67 47.08
CA GLY A 503 -48.16 33.25 46.75
C GLY A 503 -46.92 32.36 46.87
N ALA A 504 -47.07 31.04 46.71
CA ALA A 504 -45.95 30.11 46.70
C ALA A 504 -44.97 30.40 45.55
N GLY A 505 -43.66 30.35 45.82
CA GLY A 505 -42.61 30.65 44.84
C GLY A 505 -42.39 32.14 44.55
N SER A 506 -42.95 33.05 45.35
CA SER A 506 -42.84 34.49 45.13
C SER A 506 -41.45 35.03 45.49
N THR A 507 -40.89 35.86 44.61
CA THR A 507 -39.64 36.59 44.85
C THR A 507 -39.87 37.98 45.45
N SER A 508 -41.12 38.45 45.52
CA SER A 508 -41.54 39.74 46.09
C SER A 508 -42.90 39.66 46.77
N CYS A 509 -43.22 40.62 47.65
CA CYS A 509 -44.53 40.78 48.29
C CYS A 509 -45.31 41.85 47.53
N GLU A 510 -46.58 41.59 47.22
CA GLU A 510 -47.46 42.52 46.49
C GLU A 510 -48.42 43.26 47.42
N PRO A 511 -48.74 44.55 47.18
CA PRO A 511 -49.69 45.30 47.98
C PRO A 511 -51.15 44.87 47.74
N CYS A 512 -51.98 44.97 48.78
CA CYS A 512 -53.40 44.68 48.71
C CYS A 512 -54.19 45.70 47.86
N PRO A 513 -55.16 45.26 47.03
CA PRO A 513 -56.01 46.14 46.23
C PRO A 513 -56.97 46.97 47.11
N GLU A 514 -57.44 48.11 46.58
CA GLU A 514 -58.38 48.99 47.28
C GLU A 514 -59.67 48.26 47.71
N GLY A 515 -60.19 48.58 48.90
CA GLY A 515 -61.35 47.88 49.47
C GLY A 515 -61.01 46.51 50.06
N SER A 516 -59.73 46.17 50.22
CA SER A 516 -59.24 44.97 50.92
C SER A 516 -58.15 45.31 51.94
N TYR A 517 -57.87 44.40 52.86
CA TYR A 517 -56.85 44.55 53.91
C TYR A 517 -56.13 43.22 54.20
N SER A 518 -54.91 43.29 54.77
CA SER A 518 -54.14 42.10 55.19
C SER A 518 -53.26 42.42 56.40
N PHE A 519 -53.18 41.51 57.36
CA PHE A 519 -52.33 41.67 58.56
C PHE A 519 -50.89 41.13 58.39
N GLY A 520 -50.47 40.77 57.17
CA GLY A 520 -49.14 40.26 56.85
C GLY A 520 -49.01 38.74 56.95
N ARG A 521 -47.95 38.17 56.36
CA ARG A 521 -47.74 36.71 56.18
C ARG A 521 -48.95 35.98 55.55
N ASN A 522 -49.72 36.67 54.71
CA ASN A 522 -50.91 36.11 54.09
C ASN A 522 -50.69 35.78 52.60
N GLU A 523 -51.44 34.81 52.09
CA GLU A 523 -51.39 34.42 50.68
C GLU A 523 -52.35 35.24 49.79
N SER A 524 -53.25 36.01 50.41
CA SER A 524 -54.22 36.89 49.76
C SER A 524 -54.74 37.98 50.73
N CYS A 525 -55.50 38.95 50.22
CA CYS A 525 -56.09 40.04 51.02
C CYS A 525 -57.60 39.81 51.24
N ASP A 526 -58.11 40.23 52.40
CA ASP A 526 -59.51 40.08 52.81
C ASP A 526 -60.34 41.33 52.43
N LEU A 527 -61.60 41.17 52.03
CA LEU A 527 -62.48 42.29 51.64
C LEU A 527 -62.92 43.16 52.83
N CYS A 528 -63.13 44.46 52.59
CA CYS A 528 -63.61 45.40 53.60
C CYS A 528 -65.05 45.05 54.06
N PRO A 529 -65.30 44.86 55.36
CA PRO A 529 -66.62 44.50 55.87
C PRO A 529 -67.67 45.61 55.69
N SER A 530 -68.94 45.24 55.43
CA SER A 530 -70.06 46.21 55.39
C SER A 530 -70.22 46.99 56.70
N GLY A 531 -70.53 48.28 56.61
CA GLY A 531 -70.60 49.21 57.74
C GLY A 531 -69.25 49.76 58.20
N TYR A 532 -68.14 49.33 57.59
CA TYR A 532 -66.78 49.79 57.90
C TYR A 532 -66.14 50.47 56.69
N SER A 533 -65.11 51.28 56.97
CA SER A 533 -64.22 51.91 56.00
C SER A 533 -62.82 51.29 56.11
N CYS A 534 -62.20 51.01 54.96
CA CYS A 534 -60.87 50.42 54.85
C CYS A 534 -60.04 51.23 53.87
N ILE A 535 -59.71 52.47 54.26
CA ILE A 535 -58.95 53.41 53.42
C ILE A 535 -57.49 52.94 53.26
N ASN A 536 -56.91 52.37 54.32
CA ASN A 536 -55.56 51.84 54.32
C ASN A 536 -55.59 50.30 54.49
N PRO A 537 -55.08 49.52 53.52
CA PRO A 537 -55.08 48.05 53.56
C PRO A 537 -54.25 47.40 54.69
N GLY A 538 -53.36 48.16 55.34
CA GLY A 538 -52.57 47.68 56.48
C GLY A 538 -53.19 47.97 57.85
N ASP A 539 -54.28 48.74 57.90
CA ASP A 539 -54.95 49.16 59.13
C ASP A 539 -56.22 48.33 59.38
N VAL A 540 -56.71 48.37 60.62
CA VAL A 540 -57.98 47.71 61.01
C VAL A 540 -59.21 48.48 60.46
N PRO A 541 -60.25 47.81 59.92
CA PRO A 541 -61.47 48.46 59.44
C PRO A 541 -62.18 49.34 60.50
N VAL A 542 -62.65 50.54 60.12
CA VAL A 542 -63.26 51.54 61.03
C VAL A 542 -64.76 51.72 60.76
N LEU A 543 -65.61 51.65 61.79
CA LEU A 543 -67.08 51.72 61.71
C LEU A 543 -67.59 53.12 61.23
N CYS A 544 -68.63 53.16 60.39
CA CYS A 544 -69.27 54.39 59.93
C CYS A 544 -70.13 55.08 61.01
N ASP A 545 -70.11 56.43 61.02
CA ASP A 545 -70.91 57.27 61.92
C ASP A 545 -72.41 57.33 61.53
N ASP A 546 -73.28 57.73 62.48
CA ASP A 546 -74.71 57.89 62.26
C ASP A 546 -75.03 58.88 61.13
N GLY A 547 -76.01 58.52 60.29
CA GLY A 547 -76.34 59.28 59.07
C GLY A 547 -75.49 58.90 57.85
N TYR A 548 -74.56 57.95 58.01
CA TYR A 548 -73.79 57.35 56.92
C TYR A 548 -73.99 55.81 56.84
N TYR A 549 -73.73 55.23 55.67
CA TYR A 549 -73.75 53.78 55.43
C TYR A 549 -72.59 53.35 54.51
N SER A 550 -72.10 52.10 54.63
CA SER A 550 -71.09 51.53 53.71
C SER A 550 -71.43 50.08 53.31
N PRO A 551 -71.53 49.74 52.02
CA PRO A 551 -71.69 48.36 51.56
C PRO A 551 -70.37 47.57 51.57
N GLU A 552 -70.44 46.23 51.60
CA GLU A 552 -69.26 45.35 51.60
C GLU A 552 -68.35 45.60 50.39
N GLY A 553 -67.03 45.63 50.62
CA GLY A 553 -66.02 45.95 49.60
C GLY A 553 -65.90 47.43 49.26
N ASN A 554 -66.68 48.32 49.88
CA ASN A 554 -66.51 49.77 49.72
C ASN A 554 -65.54 50.32 50.78
N PRO A 555 -64.50 51.08 50.39
CA PRO A 555 -63.54 51.63 51.35
C PRO A 555 -64.06 52.87 52.11
N PHE A 556 -65.24 53.42 51.79
CA PHE A 556 -65.74 54.71 52.31
C PHE A 556 -67.18 54.64 52.89
N CYS A 557 -67.48 55.54 53.84
CA CYS A 557 -68.84 55.76 54.38
C CYS A 557 -69.61 56.85 53.58
N LEU A 558 -70.88 56.57 53.22
CA LEU A 558 -71.74 57.40 52.34
C LEU A 558 -72.92 58.03 53.08
N LEU A 559 -73.29 59.29 52.78
CA LEU A 559 -74.35 60.05 53.47
C LEU A 559 -75.79 59.59 53.12
N CYS A 560 -76.74 59.67 54.07
CA CYS A 560 -78.14 59.28 53.86
C CYS A 560 -78.95 60.26 52.95
N PRO A 561 -79.58 59.78 51.85
CA PRO A 561 -80.32 60.62 50.90
C PRO A 561 -81.66 61.18 51.41
N ALA A 562 -82.10 62.34 50.90
CA ALA A 562 -83.44 62.91 51.16
C ALA A 562 -84.56 62.03 50.59
N GLY A 563 -85.70 61.96 51.28
CA GLY A 563 -86.80 61.04 50.92
C GLY A 563 -86.58 59.58 51.35
N TYR A 564 -85.43 59.28 51.98
CA TYR A 564 -85.06 57.96 52.49
C TYR A 564 -84.78 58.00 54.01
N SER A 565 -84.91 56.84 54.64
CA SER A 565 -84.41 56.51 55.97
C SER A 565 -83.27 55.50 55.84
N CYS A 566 -82.13 55.72 56.49
CA CYS A 566 -80.96 54.85 56.39
C CYS A 566 -80.64 54.12 57.71
N SER A 567 -80.03 52.95 57.57
CA SER A 567 -79.32 52.18 58.60
C SER A 567 -77.85 52.02 58.18
N ILE A 568 -76.94 51.68 59.09
CA ILE A 568 -75.47 51.63 58.85
C ILE A 568 -75.02 50.79 57.63
N ASN A 569 -75.91 49.93 57.12
CA ASN A 569 -75.63 49.05 55.97
C ASN A 569 -76.53 49.33 54.75
N THR A 570 -77.69 50.01 54.88
CA THR A 570 -78.74 50.08 53.82
C THR A 570 -79.69 51.30 53.90
N THR A 571 -80.46 51.60 52.84
CA THR A 571 -81.40 52.74 52.72
C THR A 571 -82.83 52.33 52.29
N THR A 572 -83.89 52.98 52.81
CA THR A 572 -85.33 52.68 52.54
C THR A 572 -86.16 53.96 52.27
N SER A 573 -87.11 54.02 51.33
CA SER A 573 -87.85 55.23 50.93
C SER A 573 -89.13 55.56 51.75
N CYS A 574 -89.48 56.84 51.92
CA CYS A 574 -90.70 57.32 52.59
C CYS A 574 -91.98 57.23 51.72
N THR A 575 -93.16 57.03 52.33
CA THR A 575 -94.47 56.88 51.66
C THR A 575 -95.24 58.19 51.46
N SER A 576 -96.26 58.24 50.59
CA SER A 576 -97.07 59.44 50.32
C SER A 576 -97.77 60.00 51.57
N GLY A 577 -97.85 61.34 51.67
CA GLY A 577 -98.30 62.04 52.89
C GLY A 577 -97.24 62.16 53.99
N TRP A 578 -96.02 61.66 53.75
CA TRP A 578 -94.84 61.75 54.62
C TRP A 578 -93.64 62.33 53.87
N TYR A 579 -92.67 62.95 54.57
CA TYR A 579 -91.46 63.55 54.01
C TYR A 579 -90.21 63.27 54.89
N SER A 580 -88.99 63.34 54.31
CA SER A 580 -87.70 63.25 55.05
C SER A 580 -86.60 64.11 54.40
N PRO A 581 -85.93 65.01 55.14
CA PRO A 581 -84.83 65.83 54.62
C PRO A 581 -83.48 65.07 54.54
N LEU A 582 -82.53 65.58 53.72
CA LEU A 582 -81.19 65.02 53.54
C LEU A 582 -80.46 64.84 54.89
N GLY A 583 -79.83 63.67 55.10
CA GLY A 583 -79.10 63.36 56.34
C GLY A 583 -79.98 62.94 57.52
N ASN A 584 -81.30 62.82 57.35
CA ASN A 584 -82.20 62.29 58.37
C ASN A 584 -82.34 60.76 58.22
N SER A 585 -82.35 60.04 59.35
CA SER A 585 -82.52 58.60 59.38
C SER A 585 -83.99 58.14 59.46
N THR A 586 -84.99 59.04 59.46
CA THR A 586 -86.43 58.72 59.66
C THR A 586 -87.42 59.60 58.86
N CYS A 587 -88.62 59.08 58.53
CA CYS A 587 -89.70 59.79 57.81
C CYS A 587 -90.74 60.46 58.74
N GLN A 588 -91.37 61.58 58.33
CA GLN A 588 -92.33 62.39 59.12
C GLN A 588 -93.68 62.70 58.39
N ILE A 589 -94.83 62.79 59.08
CA ILE A 589 -96.20 62.98 58.49
C ILE A 589 -96.59 64.46 58.23
N CYS A 590 -97.43 64.74 57.22
CA CYS A 590 -97.91 66.09 56.85
C CYS A 590 -98.98 66.70 57.80
N PRO A 591 -98.84 67.96 58.26
CA PRO A 591 -99.77 68.62 59.20
C PRO A 591 -101.05 69.23 58.57
N PRO A 592 -102.13 69.53 59.32
CA PRO A 592 -103.39 70.08 58.80
C PRO A 592 -103.22 71.51 58.26
N GLY A 593 -104.00 71.88 57.24
CA GLY A 593 -103.84 73.15 56.52
C GLY A 593 -102.63 73.18 55.56
N PHE A 594 -101.86 72.08 55.49
CA PHE A 594 -100.76 71.87 54.56
C PHE A 594 -100.96 70.60 53.73
N ALA A 595 -100.56 70.65 52.47
CA ALA A 595 -100.52 69.53 51.53
C ALA A 595 -99.07 69.10 51.27
N CYS A 596 -98.80 67.79 51.32
CA CYS A 596 -97.48 67.20 51.00
C CYS A 596 -97.57 66.36 49.72
N PRO A 597 -97.32 66.95 48.54
CA PRO A 597 -97.47 66.26 47.26
C PRO A 597 -96.34 65.25 46.97
N SER A 598 -95.16 65.34 47.61
CA SER A 598 -94.03 64.41 47.43
C SER A 598 -93.15 64.27 48.69
N PRO A 599 -92.58 63.08 48.99
CA PRO A 599 -91.74 62.85 50.18
C PRO A 599 -90.38 63.54 50.22
N GLU A 600 -89.92 64.03 49.07
CA GLU A 600 -88.65 64.76 48.93
C GLU A 600 -88.82 66.27 49.21
N LEU A 601 -90.08 66.74 49.31
CA LEU A 601 -90.44 68.15 49.43
C LEU A 601 -91.01 68.49 50.81
N LEU A 602 -90.87 69.75 51.22
CA LEU A 602 -91.44 70.27 52.47
C LEU A 602 -92.96 70.56 52.32
N PRO A 603 -93.76 70.53 53.41
CA PRO A 603 -95.22 70.78 53.38
C PRO A 603 -95.63 72.18 52.85
N VAL A 604 -96.72 72.28 52.07
CA VAL A 604 -97.22 73.54 51.42
C VAL A 604 -98.60 73.97 51.95
N SER A 605 -98.81 75.24 52.30
CA SER A 605 -100.06 75.75 52.91
C SER A 605 -101.24 75.92 51.93
N CYS A 606 -102.47 75.66 52.37
CA CYS A 606 -103.70 75.82 51.58
C CYS A 606 -104.17 77.30 51.40
N PRO A 607 -104.62 77.72 50.19
CA PRO A 607 -105.11 79.09 49.92
C PRO A 607 -106.48 79.44 50.53
N ASP A 608 -106.77 80.74 50.72
CA ASP A 608 -108.05 81.23 51.23
C ASP A 608 -109.23 80.83 50.32
N GLY A 609 -110.40 80.55 50.92
CA GLY A 609 -111.57 80.02 50.20
C GLY A 609 -111.51 78.50 49.94
N THR A 610 -110.41 77.83 50.33
CA THR A 610 -110.23 76.38 50.34
C THR A 610 -110.01 75.85 51.76
N THR A 611 -110.13 74.55 52.00
CA THR A 611 -109.92 73.90 53.31
C THR A 611 -109.43 72.45 53.15
N THR A 612 -108.74 71.91 54.16
CA THR A 612 -108.46 70.46 54.29
C THR A 612 -109.49 69.74 55.16
N ASN A 613 -110.62 70.40 55.48
CA ASN A 613 -111.62 69.97 56.45
C ASN A 613 -110.98 69.52 57.79
N GLY A 614 -109.88 70.18 58.19
CA GLY A 614 -109.19 69.91 59.46
C GLY A 614 -108.39 68.60 59.58
N THR A 615 -108.01 67.93 58.48
CA THR A 615 -107.32 66.62 58.49
C THR A 615 -105.77 66.68 58.32
N GLN A 616 -105.01 65.74 58.94
CA GLN A 616 -103.56 65.51 58.73
C GLN A 616 -103.30 64.56 57.56
N GLY A 617 -102.14 64.68 56.89
CA GLY A 617 -101.76 63.82 55.77
C GLY A 617 -102.41 64.20 54.43
N ALA A 618 -102.95 65.41 54.32
CA ALA A 618 -103.52 65.92 53.08
C ALA A 618 -102.44 66.00 51.99
N VAL A 619 -102.79 65.59 50.77
CA VAL A 619 -101.94 65.72 49.59
C VAL A 619 -102.37 66.90 48.70
N GLU A 620 -103.56 67.47 48.94
CA GLU A 620 -104.15 68.61 48.21
C GLU A 620 -105.30 69.30 49.00
N CYS A 621 -105.72 70.51 48.60
CA CYS A 621 -106.72 71.39 49.28
C CYS A 621 -108.06 71.48 48.50
N THR A 622 -109.22 71.71 49.16
CA THR A 622 -110.58 71.66 48.53
C THR A 622 -111.40 72.95 48.69
N ASP A 623 -112.19 73.39 47.68
CA ASP A 623 -112.98 74.66 47.67
C ASP A 623 -114.21 74.70 48.61
N CYS A 624 -114.59 75.90 49.08
CA CYS A 624 -115.74 76.13 49.97
C CYS A 624 -117.13 76.10 49.26
N PRO A 625 -118.16 75.43 49.81
CA PRO A 625 -119.47 75.25 49.16
C PRO A 625 -120.42 76.48 49.18
N VAL A 626 -121.32 76.58 48.19
CA VAL A 626 -122.35 77.65 48.04
C VAL A 626 -123.30 77.74 49.25
N GLY A 627 -123.83 78.93 49.53
CA GLY A 627 -124.68 79.19 50.70
C GLY A 627 -123.92 79.19 52.05
N SER A 628 -122.62 78.91 52.02
CA SER A 628 -121.67 78.94 53.13
C SER A 628 -120.42 79.77 52.80
N TYR A 629 -119.59 80.04 53.79
CA TYR A 629 -118.31 80.70 53.66
C TYR A 629 -117.21 80.04 54.52
N CYS A 630 -115.95 80.15 54.07
CA CYS A 630 -114.77 79.57 54.74
C CYS A 630 -113.70 80.65 54.96
N SER A 631 -113.42 80.99 56.21
CA SER A 631 -112.44 82.02 56.59
C SER A 631 -111.09 81.47 57.07
N ASP A 632 -110.99 80.16 57.35
CA ASP A 632 -109.75 79.49 57.77
C ASP A 632 -109.66 78.09 57.12
N PRO A 633 -108.60 77.80 56.34
CA PRO A 633 -108.43 76.52 55.61
C PRO A 633 -108.15 75.31 56.51
N SER A 634 -107.92 75.52 57.81
CA SER A 634 -107.80 74.45 58.80
C SER A 634 -109.13 74.07 59.47
N LEU A 635 -110.23 74.80 59.18
CA LEU A 635 -111.56 74.66 59.79
C LEU A 635 -112.67 74.30 58.76
N ASP A 636 -113.86 73.96 59.27
CA ASP A 636 -115.06 73.56 58.51
C ASP A 636 -115.95 74.77 58.08
N SER A 637 -116.67 74.66 56.94
CA SER A 637 -117.47 75.74 56.30
C SER A 637 -118.72 76.22 57.09
N GLN A 638 -119.11 77.51 56.99
CA GLN A 638 -120.20 78.15 57.79
C GLN A 638 -121.36 78.76 56.95
N PRO A 639 -122.66 78.56 57.25
CA PRO A 639 -123.80 78.99 56.40
C PRO A 639 -124.28 80.46 56.53
N CYS A 640 -124.94 81.00 55.49
CA CYS A 640 -125.49 82.36 55.40
C CYS A 640 -126.92 82.56 55.96
N SER A 641 -127.26 83.79 56.42
CA SER A 641 -128.56 84.17 57.02
C SER A 641 -129.59 84.72 56.00
N SER A 642 -130.90 84.65 56.29
CA SER A 642 -131.98 85.12 55.39
C SER A 642 -131.88 86.61 55.04
N GLY A 643 -132.13 86.96 53.78
CA GLY A 643 -131.90 88.31 53.23
C GLY A 643 -130.48 88.52 52.69
N TYR A 644 -129.62 87.51 52.77
CA TYR A 644 -128.26 87.48 52.23
C TYR A 644 -128.05 86.23 51.34
N TYR A 645 -127.03 86.23 50.48
CA TYR A 645 -126.64 85.07 49.66
C TYR A 645 -125.11 84.88 49.53
N SER A 646 -124.63 83.66 49.27
CA SER A 646 -123.23 83.40 48.88
C SER A 646 -123.09 82.34 47.79
N LEU A 647 -122.03 82.46 46.98
CA LEU A 647 -121.68 81.54 45.90
C LEU A 647 -120.39 80.76 46.24
N THR A 648 -119.94 79.84 45.39
CA THR A 648 -118.79 78.95 45.65
C THR A 648 -117.51 79.72 45.96
N GLY A 649 -116.71 79.20 46.89
CA GLY A 649 -115.43 79.81 47.28
C GLY A 649 -115.61 81.12 48.04
N SER A 650 -116.82 81.43 48.52
CA SER A 650 -117.05 82.66 49.25
C SER A 650 -116.39 82.62 50.63
N THR A 651 -115.82 83.74 51.03
CA THR A 651 -115.29 83.98 52.37
C THR A 651 -116.27 84.77 53.25
N THR A 652 -117.38 85.28 52.70
CA THR A 652 -118.45 86.02 53.43
C THR A 652 -119.83 85.94 52.75
N CYS A 653 -120.92 86.36 53.42
CA CYS A 653 -122.29 86.44 52.85
C CYS A 653 -122.65 87.87 52.38
N THR A 654 -123.43 88.01 51.30
CA THR A 654 -123.74 89.32 50.64
C THR A 654 -125.22 89.72 50.76
N GLU A 655 -125.55 91.00 51.00
CA GLU A 655 -126.93 91.53 51.20
C GLU A 655 -127.81 91.56 49.95
N CYS A 656 -129.14 91.41 50.12
CA CYS A 656 -130.13 91.55 49.05
C CYS A 656 -130.49 93.04 48.74
N PRO A 657 -130.31 93.53 47.49
CA PRO A 657 -130.47 94.94 47.14
C PRO A 657 -131.94 95.43 47.00
N ALA A 658 -132.17 96.74 47.10
CA ALA A 658 -133.49 97.37 46.93
C ALA A 658 -134.01 97.28 45.49
N GLY A 659 -135.32 97.14 45.33
CA GLY A 659 -135.98 96.79 44.06
C GLY A 659 -135.87 95.31 43.69
N TYR A 660 -135.22 94.49 44.52
CA TYR A 660 -135.10 93.04 44.36
C TYR A 660 -135.61 92.28 45.59
N GLU A 661 -136.01 91.03 45.38
CA GLU A 661 -136.34 90.02 46.39
C GLU A 661 -135.35 88.86 46.33
N CYS A 662 -134.94 88.34 47.49
CA CYS A 662 -134.07 87.15 47.60
C CYS A 662 -134.81 86.03 48.34
N PRO A 663 -135.36 85.02 47.62
CA PRO A 663 -136.12 83.94 48.24
C PRO A 663 -135.25 82.97 49.07
N THR A 664 -134.00 82.71 48.66
CA THR A 664 -133.06 81.77 49.31
C THR A 664 -131.62 82.33 49.35
N THR A 665 -130.74 81.76 50.19
CA THR A 665 -129.36 82.22 50.44
C THR A 665 -128.32 81.63 49.48
N ASP A 666 -128.74 80.72 48.60
CA ASP A 666 -127.92 80.01 47.64
C ASP A 666 -128.19 80.45 46.18
N GLN A 667 -128.99 81.50 45.98
CA GLN A 667 -129.39 82.02 44.67
C GLN A 667 -129.19 83.54 44.53
N SER A 668 -129.14 84.03 43.30
CA SER A 668 -129.01 85.45 42.97
C SER A 668 -130.34 86.24 43.16
N PRO A 669 -130.31 87.55 43.49
CA PRO A 669 -131.52 88.38 43.68
C PRO A 669 -132.44 88.54 42.44
N ILE A 670 -133.78 88.67 42.64
CA ILE A 670 -134.84 88.76 41.59
C ILE A 670 -135.54 90.13 41.63
N ALA A 671 -135.84 90.80 40.51
CA ALA A 671 -136.37 92.19 40.49
C ALA A 671 -137.92 92.32 40.65
N CYS A 672 -138.39 93.39 41.30
CA CYS A 672 -139.82 93.72 41.48
C CYS A 672 -140.49 94.32 40.22
N THR A 673 -141.77 94.02 39.98
CA THR A 673 -142.55 94.50 38.82
C THR A 673 -143.24 95.86 39.07
N PRO A 674 -143.51 96.67 38.01
CA PRO A 674 -144.17 97.97 38.15
C PRO A 674 -145.54 97.88 38.83
N GLY A 675 -145.73 98.65 39.90
CA GLY A 675 -146.89 98.54 40.80
C GLY A 675 -146.56 97.91 42.16
N LEU A 676 -145.38 97.28 42.31
CA LEU A 676 -144.80 96.83 43.57
C LEU A 676 -143.40 97.43 43.80
N TYR A 677 -142.98 97.55 45.07
CA TYR A 677 -141.66 98.07 45.44
C TYR A 677 -140.98 97.24 46.55
N SER A 678 -139.65 97.25 46.60
CA SER A 678 -138.84 96.65 47.68
C SER A 678 -137.76 97.63 48.13
N THR A 679 -137.60 97.81 49.45
CA THR A 679 -136.61 98.74 50.02
C THR A 679 -135.26 98.07 50.35
N GLY A 680 -135.04 96.82 49.91
CA GLY A 680 -133.82 96.04 50.18
C GLY A 680 -133.92 95.15 51.43
N LEU A 681 -133.10 94.10 51.47
CA LEU A 681 -133.15 93.00 52.47
C LEU A 681 -134.51 92.27 52.56
N GLN A 682 -135.34 92.40 51.54
CA GLN A 682 -136.65 91.76 51.50
C GLN A 682 -136.58 90.43 50.76
N THR A 683 -137.31 89.44 51.28
CA THR A 683 -137.48 88.15 50.60
C THR A 683 -138.67 88.17 49.63
N ALA A 684 -139.46 89.26 49.59
CA ALA A 684 -140.58 89.48 48.66
C ALA A 684 -140.91 90.98 48.45
N CYS A 685 -141.45 91.37 47.28
CA CYS A 685 -141.87 92.76 46.95
C CYS A 685 -143.23 93.19 47.56
N THR A 686 -143.46 94.50 47.79
CA THR A 686 -144.64 95.11 48.50
C THR A 686 -145.59 95.90 47.57
N GLU A 687 -146.92 95.88 47.78
CA GLU A 687 -147.98 96.52 46.93
C GLU A 687 -148.36 97.99 47.28
N CYS A 688 -148.87 98.78 46.32
CA CYS A 688 -149.30 100.21 46.47
C CYS A 688 -150.83 100.40 46.72
N ALA A 689 -151.24 101.42 47.51
CA ALA A 689 -152.59 101.58 48.07
C ALA A 689 -153.64 102.29 47.17
N ALA A 690 -154.93 101.95 47.32
CA ALA A 690 -156.02 102.46 46.47
C ALA A 690 -156.27 103.98 46.62
N GLY A 691 -156.42 104.68 45.48
CA GLY A 691 -156.61 106.13 45.40
C GLY A 691 -155.35 106.94 45.04
N TYR A 692 -154.21 106.28 44.88
CA TYR A 692 -152.90 106.85 44.53
C TYR A 692 -152.22 106.05 43.41
N ALA A 693 -151.38 106.69 42.59
CA ALA A 693 -150.59 106.04 41.54
C ALA A 693 -149.07 106.11 41.87
N CYS A 694 -148.36 104.97 41.78
CA CYS A 694 -146.94 104.82 42.15
C CYS A 694 -146.08 104.48 40.90
N PRO A 695 -145.24 105.38 40.36
CA PRO A 695 -144.41 105.11 39.18
C PRO A 695 -143.05 104.41 39.46
N SER A 696 -142.60 104.34 40.73
CA SER A 696 -141.29 103.77 41.12
C SER A 696 -141.39 102.41 41.81
N THR A 697 -140.47 101.48 41.51
CA THR A 697 -140.34 100.14 42.15
C THR A 697 -139.33 100.10 43.30
N THR A 698 -138.71 101.24 43.63
CA THR A 698 -137.71 101.35 44.70
C THR A 698 -138.18 102.16 45.90
N ASP A 699 -139.25 102.96 45.76
CA ASP A 699 -139.85 103.78 46.84
C ASP A 699 -141.33 104.10 46.52
N GLY A 700 -142.20 104.10 47.54
CA GLY A 700 -143.64 104.40 47.45
C GLY A 700 -144.03 105.86 47.71
N SER A 701 -143.06 106.78 47.84
CA SER A 701 -143.27 108.17 48.28
C SER A 701 -143.82 109.14 47.21
N GLU A 702 -143.77 108.81 45.91
CA GLU A 702 -144.18 109.70 44.81
C GLU A 702 -145.67 109.62 44.44
N ALA A 703 -146.52 109.13 45.34
CA ALA A 703 -147.92 108.86 45.06
C ALA A 703 -148.79 110.14 45.05
N TYR A 704 -149.50 110.43 43.95
CA TYR A 704 -150.34 111.64 43.80
C TYR A 704 -151.85 111.35 43.66
N THR A 705 -152.70 112.34 43.97
CA THR A 705 -154.18 112.24 44.02
C THR A 705 -154.87 112.71 42.73
N CYS A 706 -155.94 112.02 42.28
CA CYS A 706 -156.66 112.38 41.04
C CYS A 706 -157.58 113.63 41.20
N PRO A 707 -157.63 114.59 40.24
CA PRO A 707 -158.50 115.79 40.28
C PRO A 707 -160.00 115.52 40.03
N SER A 708 -160.88 116.45 40.45
CA SER A 708 -162.34 116.30 40.33
C SER A 708 -162.82 116.08 38.89
N GLY A 709 -163.39 114.90 38.66
CA GLY A 709 -163.85 114.43 37.34
C GLY A 709 -163.22 113.11 36.92
N GLU A 710 -162.17 112.65 37.60
CA GLU A 710 -161.45 111.40 37.30
C GLU A 710 -161.47 110.42 38.48
N TYR A 711 -161.44 109.12 38.18
CA TYR A 711 -161.39 108.02 39.16
C TYR A 711 -160.21 107.08 38.88
N SER A 712 -159.61 106.56 39.95
CA SER A 712 -158.56 105.54 39.93
C SER A 712 -159.06 104.29 40.64
N ILE A 713 -158.78 103.12 40.04
CA ILE A 713 -158.98 101.79 40.62
C ILE A 713 -157.62 101.07 40.72
N LEU A 714 -157.54 100.10 41.64
CA LEU A 714 -156.32 99.35 42.02
C LEU A 714 -155.37 99.00 40.86
N CYS A 715 -154.06 99.13 41.14
CA CYS A 715 -152.94 98.80 40.25
C CYS A 715 -152.90 99.60 38.94
N ILE A 716 -152.93 100.93 39.06
CA ILE A 716 -152.86 101.83 37.91
C ILE A 716 -151.75 102.86 38.10
N TYR A 717 -151.07 103.19 37.00
CA TYR A 717 -149.97 104.15 36.95
C TYR A 717 -150.43 105.59 36.61
N GLU A 718 -151.65 105.83 36.08
CA GLU A 718 -152.22 107.15 35.69
C GLU A 718 -153.78 107.24 35.74
N CYS A 719 -154.41 108.41 35.96
CA CYS A 719 -155.88 108.60 36.07
C CYS A 719 -156.64 108.70 34.70
N VAL A 720 -157.95 108.39 34.60
CA VAL A 720 -158.71 108.26 33.31
C VAL A 720 -160.16 108.85 33.27
N HIS A 721 -160.69 109.27 32.09
CA HIS A 721 -161.93 110.08 31.85
C HIS A 721 -163.22 109.35 31.32
N ASN A 722 -164.40 109.99 31.54
CA ASN A 722 -165.80 109.48 31.54
C ASN A 722 -166.53 109.13 30.19
N TRP A 723 -165.89 108.63 29.13
CA TRP A 723 -166.62 108.24 27.89
C TRP A 723 -166.36 106.82 27.36
N LEU A 724 -165.70 105.95 28.14
CA LEU A 724 -165.65 104.50 27.87
C LEU A 724 -166.16 103.65 29.05
N TYR A 725 -167.08 104.18 29.85
CA TYR A 725 -167.69 103.51 31.02
C TYR A 725 -168.70 102.39 30.67
N PHE A 726 -168.92 102.08 29.39
CA PHE A 726 -169.91 101.08 28.96
C PHE A 726 -169.30 100.01 28.04
N HIS A 727 -168.24 99.32 28.49
CA HIS A 727 -167.92 97.93 28.08
C HIS A 727 -167.03 97.15 29.09
N LEU A 728 -166.70 97.74 30.25
CA LEU A 728 -166.33 96.98 31.46
C LEU A 728 -167.55 96.20 31.97
N LYS A 729 -167.88 95.04 31.37
CA LYS A 729 -168.65 93.96 32.04
C LYS A 729 -168.94 92.74 31.17
N GLU A 730 -168.07 92.34 30.26
CA GLU A 730 -168.14 90.97 29.78
C GLU A 730 -166.78 90.27 29.84
N TYR A 731 -166.73 89.33 30.80
CA TYR A 731 -166.05 88.06 30.69
C TYR A 731 -164.53 88.13 30.53
N ARG A 732 -163.76 88.11 31.62
CA ARG A 732 -163.63 86.96 32.55
C ARG A 732 -163.43 85.66 31.76
N ILE A 733 -162.39 84.94 32.17
CA ILE A 733 -162.10 83.52 31.92
C ILE A 733 -161.13 83.30 30.76
N GLN A 734 -159.85 83.16 31.12
CA GLN A 734 -159.00 81.97 30.97
C GLN A 734 -157.57 82.50 31.08
N GLY A 735 -156.84 82.23 32.15
CA GLY A 735 -156.37 80.91 32.54
C GLY A 735 -154.85 81.11 32.63
N ASN A 736 -154.26 81.13 33.83
CA ASN A 736 -153.67 79.93 34.42
C ASN A 736 -153.19 78.95 33.34
N LEU A 737 -151.98 79.17 32.84
CA LEU A 737 -150.79 78.45 33.31
C LEU A 737 -149.58 79.36 33.22
#